data_AF-A0A7K3MW22-F1
#
_entry.id   AF-A0A7K3MW22-F1
#
_cell.length_a   1.000
_cell.length_b   1.000
_cell.length_c   1.000
_cell.angle_alpha   90.00
_cell.angle_beta   90.00
_cell.angle_gamma   90.00
#
_symmetry.space_group_name_H-M   'P 1'
#
loop_
_entity.id
_entity.type
_entity.pdbx_description
1 polymer ?
#
loop_
_entity_poly.entity_id
_entity_poly.type
_entity_poly.pdbx_seq_one_letter_code
_entity_poly.pdbx_strand_id
1 'polypeptide(L)'
;MKQLIYFLLFSTVVFSQNYQYSIEEAQIKPLTGPTGLIASQITETSADLTWTASAANDPVLEYVIYSENNLLAKSVGTGTAFKVTGLTPETTYSVTVRATDNTGKISANSNTQTFKTAKAPLTGVNNQLEEIEYFKAYLLPLAQKATLQSALDTYGSVRLERGDYSGVNIVMKSNQKLYGHPSLNKVSNITIAAGSTNVRLEDLVPADSFITLQPGGVISGCTFKSIKWATLVGTNVMFENNSLINFGGVIRIDCSQSGYFRNNKIIKHQTGTVSNLLVLKGNSATPSYGNVSLHTNFLTPHGNTTDIAGLQSLTFVGLDAEGWNLTGEGTKALISASNMGSVKITDFNGANSYSQVITPSFDIDAKDVYFINKSMNLPSDVLSLRTNMFVINGAGQYVRKAGTVTGFDLLGNLNNSNAIKYNGVEQTSSISNSTVNSSLSSTILGTQHTPWVRPTWETLPDPLGANWKTNRVGKPDQTSYIQGLINTKGIAELPVGTFYIGSTLKLPIDSNHGIIGQGTGKTVIVGLTDDFPLISLTGGQDANFILSYLTLQGGSKGIYASQDFGTQHIAYQNMKFVVFRNQNYGIELKQIRGLDNNFLENLGFVDCTIGFFQNPLTPYANNIDTSSFVDKTMFYKNQFINCGTAVSMLATRADNLDAWVDCKFDRGQKAINLANQNTPLIANCDFSNYTGANVITSSSISMYNSNVFNNSITGSTIRAISTNIEGCNFLDNAPMFSPVLYNTINNHIINSTITGNVVVNVPSNQGFGLESAVYVNSKFLANPTLSKLLVNVKAGVPTVIINTTPNPYPQLLVTY
;
A
#
# COMPACT_ATOMS: atom_id res chain seq x y z
N MET A 1 -30.15 66.24 -87.36
CA MET A 1 -30.41 65.03 -88.17
C MET A 1 -30.37 63.84 -87.20
N LYS A 2 -31.52 63.19 -86.99
CA LYS A 2 -31.75 61.90 -86.30
C LYS A 2 -31.24 61.69 -84.86
N GLN A 3 -32.26 61.54 -84.01
CA GLN A 3 -32.42 60.70 -82.81
C GLN A 3 -32.18 61.37 -81.45
N LEU A 4 -33.22 61.64 -80.64
CA LEU A 4 -33.96 60.69 -79.77
C LEU A 4 -33.08 60.30 -78.54
N ILE A 5 -33.42 60.45 -77.24
CA ILE A 5 -34.71 60.47 -76.56
C ILE A 5 -34.60 61.00 -75.09
N TYR A 6 -35.54 61.89 -74.68
CA TYR A 6 -36.39 61.95 -73.45
C TYR A 6 -35.76 61.75 -72.04
N PHE A 7 -36.17 62.37 -70.91
CA PHE A 7 -37.33 63.20 -70.56
C PHE A 7 -37.24 63.70 -69.08
N LEU A 8 -37.84 64.89 -68.82
CA LEU A 8 -38.57 65.35 -67.61
C LEU A 8 -37.77 65.91 -66.41
N LEU A 9 -38.21 66.91 -65.60
CA LEU A 9 -39.41 67.79 -65.45
C LEU A 9 -39.03 68.88 -64.42
N PHE A 10 -39.73 70.04 -64.42
CA PHE A 10 -40.20 70.87 -63.28
C PHE A 10 -39.30 71.03 -62.03
N SER A 11 -39.05 72.19 -61.44
CA SER A 11 -39.88 73.38 -61.22
C SER A 11 -38.98 74.45 -60.58
N THR A 12 -39.25 75.74 -60.83
CA THR A 12 -38.47 76.86 -60.29
C THR A 12 -39.09 77.40 -59.01
N VAL A 13 -38.56 77.05 -57.82
CA VAL A 13 -38.80 77.76 -56.55
C VAL A 13 -37.59 77.60 -55.60
N VAL A 14 -37.13 78.76 -55.10
CA VAL A 14 -36.53 79.07 -53.78
C VAL A 14 -36.20 77.90 -52.83
N PHE A 15 -34.94 77.82 -52.39
CA PHE A 15 -34.44 77.65 -51.01
C PHE A 15 -32.99 77.10 -51.04
N SER A 16 -32.01 77.88 -50.56
CA SER A 16 -31.04 77.40 -49.56
C SER A 16 -30.10 78.53 -49.15
N GLN A 17 -30.26 78.96 -47.90
CA GLN A 17 -29.16 79.46 -47.10
C GLN A 17 -28.18 78.30 -46.83
N ASN A 18 -26.94 78.68 -46.51
CA ASN A 18 -25.90 77.88 -45.86
C ASN A 18 -25.05 76.97 -46.76
N TYR A 19 -23.97 77.54 -47.29
CA TYR A 19 -22.67 76.86 -47.36
C TYR A 19 -21.60 77.82 -46.82
N GLN A 20 -21.53 77.92 -45.48
CA GLN A 20 -20.26 78.24 -44.84
C GLN A 20 -19.43 76.96 -44.87
N TYR A 21 -18.22 77.05 -45.41
CA TYR A 21 -17.18 76.06 -45.18
C TYR A 21 -16.91 76.01 -43.66
N SER A 22 -17.43 74.99 -42.99
CA SER A 22 -16.94 74.59 -41.67
C SER A 22 -15.60 73.90 -41.88
N ILE A 23 -14.51 74.58 -41.53
CA ILE A 23 -13.31 73.89 -41.06
C ILE A 23 -13.72 73.18 -39.77
N GLU A 24 -14.00 71.88 -39.87
CA GLU A 24 -14.17 71.03 -38.71
C GLU A 24 -12.82 71.04 -37.97
N GLU A 25 -12.73 71.75 -36.85
CA GLU A 25 -11.63 71.54 -35.91
C GLU A 25 -11.64 70.05 -35.59
N ALA A 26 -10.59 69.33 -36.01
CA ALA A 26 -10.44 67.93 -35.66
C ALA A 26 -10.55 67.82 -34.14
N GLN A 27 -11.63 67.19 -33.65
CA GLN A 27 -11.89 67.05 -32.23
C GLN A 27 -10.67 66.39 -31.59
N ILE A 28 -9.94 67.12 -30.74
CA ILE A 28 -8.73 66.59 -30.08
C ILE A 28 -9.18 65.52 -29.09
N LYS A 29 -9.03 64.24 -29.44
CA LYS A 29 -9.23 63.12 -28.51
C LYS A 29 -7.90 62.89 -27.78
N PRO A 30 -7.79 63.26 -26.49
CA PRO A 30 -6.56 63.03 -25.73
C PRO A 30 -6.31 61.52 -25.60
N LEU A 31 -5.04 61.12 -25.63
CA LEU A 31 -4.62 59.73 -25.41
C LEU A 31 -5.03 59.29 -23.99
N THR A 32 -6.07 58.47 -23.87
CA THR A 32 -6.57 58.01 -22.56
C THR A 32 -5.74 56.86 -22.01
N GLY A 33 -5.75 56.67 -20.69
CA GLY A 33 -5.20 55.46 -20.08
C GLY A 33 -5.97 54.20 -20.54
N PRO A 34 -5.31 53.04 -20.65
CA PRO A 34 -6.00 51.76 -20.81
C PRO A 34 -6.90 51.49 -19.58
N THR A 35 -7.95 50.70 -19.74
CA THR A 35 -8.87 50.37 -18.62
C THR A 35 -9.12 48.88 -18.49
N GLY A 36 -9.64 48.40 -17.36
CA GLY A 36 -10.05 47.00 -17.20
C GLY A 36 -8.90 46.00 -17.27
N LEU A 37 -7.72 46.35 -16.74
CA LEU A 37 -6.58 45.45 -16.64
C LEU A 37 -6.92 44.30 -15.69
N ILE A 38 -6.79 43.06 -16.19
CA ILE A 38 -6.94 41.82 -15.42
C ILE A 38 -5.74 40.89 -15.65
N ALA A 39 -5.46 40.04 -14.67
CA ALA A 39 -4.44 39.00 -14.74
C ALA A 39 -5.08 37.61 -14.65
N SER A 40 -4.61 36.67 -15.47
CA SER A 40 -5.08 35.28 -15.51
C SER A 40 -3.93 34.33 -15.86
N GLN A 41 -4.19 33.01 -15.84
CA GLN A 41 -3.19 31.98 -16.18
C GLN A 41 -1.83 32.20 -15.46
N ILE A 42 -1.91 32.54 -14.18
CA ILE A 42 -0.73 32.88 -13.38
C ILE A 42 0.04 31.59 -13.10
N THR A 43 1.26 31.51 -13.64
CA THR A 43 2.21 30.44 -13.39
C THR A 43 3.28 30.94 -12.42
N GLU A 44 4.34 30.17 -12.26
CA GLU A 44 5.48 30.48 -11.41
C GLU A 44 6.32 31.63 -11.99
N THR A 45 6.36 31.73 -13.32
CA THR A 45 7.22 32.69 -14.04
C THR A 45 6.48 33.48 -15.11
N SER A 46 5.14 33.38 -15.18
CA SER A 46 4.34 34.12 -16.14
C SER A 46 2.94 34.47 -15.65
N ALA A 47 2.33 35.47 -16.28
CA ALA A 47 0.89 35.75 -16.17
C ALA A 47 0.37 36.33 -17.49
N ASP A 48 -0.86 35.99 -17.84
CA ASP A 48 -1.55 36.57 -18.99
C ASP A 48 -2.30 37.83 -18.54
N LEU A 49 -1.96 38.97 -19.14
CA LEU A 49 -2.60 40.26 -18.88
C LEU A 49 -3.51 40.64 -20.06
N THR A 50 -4.72 41.12 -19.76
CA THR A 50 -5.62 41.70 -20.77
C THR A 50 -6.19 43.01 -20.27
N TRP A 51 -6.47 43.93 -21.19
CA TRP A 51 -7.03 45.25 -20.90
C TRP A 51 -7.92 45.75 -22.06
N THR A 52 -8.56 46.89 -21.85
CA THR A 52 -9.31 47.66 -22.85
C THR A 52 -8.43 48.75 -23.44
N ALA A 53 -8.46 48.90 -24.78
CA ALA A 53 -7.61 49.81 -25.51
C ALA A 53 -7.77 51.28 -25.09
N SER A 54 -6.68 52.04 -25.20
CA SER A 54 -6.70 53.50 -25.08
C SER A 54 -7.42 54.15 -26.26
N ALA A 55 -8.07 55.27 -26.01
CA ALA A 55 -8.69 56.09 -27.03
C ALA A 55 -7.74 57.24 -27.41
N ALA A 56 -7.48 57.46 -28.71
CA ALA A 56 -6.60 58.51 -29.21
C ALA A 56 -6.96 58.89 -30.66
N ASN A 57 -6.52 60.08 -31.10
CA ASN A 57 -6.54 60.48 -32.51
C ASN A 57 -5.39 59.85 -33.30
N ASP A 58 -4.21 59.77 -32.66
CA ASP A 58 -3.02 59.13 -33.21
C ASP A 58 -3.03 57.63 -32.84
N PRO A 59 -2.64 56.72 -33.76
CA PRO A 59 -2.57 55.30 -33.47
C PRO A 59 -1.65 54.97 -32.28
N VAL A 60 -2.13 54.09 -31.39
CA VAL A 60 -1.30 53.52 -30.32
C VAL A 60 -0.18 52.69 -30.94
N LEU A 61 1.06 53.05 -30.61
CA LEU A 61 2.29 52.39 -31.05
C LEU A 61 2.62 51.18 -30.17
N GLU A 62 2.51 51.33 -28.86
CA GLU A 62 2.81 50.26 -27.89
C GLU A 62 2.05 50.44 -26.57
N TYR A 63 1.94 49.36 -25.82
CA TYR A 63 1.55 49.38 -24.41
C TYR A 63 2.75 49.03 -23.53
N VAL A 64 2.98 49.81 -22.48
CA VAL A 64 4.09 49.66 -21.54
C VAL A 64 3.53 49.20 -20.19
N ILE A 65 4.00 48.03 -19.73
CA ILE A 65 3.55 47.39 -18.49
C ILE A 65 4.58 47.67 -17.40
N TYR A 66 4.12 48.19 -16.27
CA TYR A 66 4.95 48.51 -15.11
C TYR A 66 4.57 47.65 -13.91
N SER A 67 5.55 47.30 -13.07
CA SER A 67 5.35 46.77 -11.72
C SER A 67 5.95 47.74 -10.72
N GLU A 68 5.14 48.29 -9.82
CA GLU A 68 5.61 49.25 -8.79
C GLU A 68 6.50 50.38 -9.36
N ASN A 69 6.13 50.90 -10.54
CA ASN A 69 6.84 51.92 -11.35
C ASN A 69 8.10 51.45 -12.11
N ASN A 70 8.54 50.21 -11.95
CA ASN A 70 9.60 49.62 -12.78
C ASN A 70 9.03 49.06 -14.08
N LEU A 71 9.74 49.25 -15.19
CA LEU A 71 9.36 48.66 -16.48
C LEU A 71 9.39 47.13 -16.36
N LEU A 72 8.25 46.48 -16.57
CA LEU A 72 8.12 45.04 -16.55
C LEU A 72 8.17 44.45 -17.97
N ALA A 73 7.43 45.03 -18.91
CA ALA A 73 7.40 44.59 -20.31
C ALA A 73 6.82 45.65 -21.26
N LYS A 74 6.95 45.43 -22.57
CA LYS A 74 6.31 46.22 -23.63
C LYS A 74 5.60 45.31 -24.63
N SER A 75 4.38 45.69 -25.01
CA SER A 75 3.60 45.08 -26.07
C SER A 75 3.59 46.00 -27.28
N VAL A 76 4.20 45.60 -28.39
CA VAL A 76 4.26 46.40 -29.62
C VAL A 76 2.96 46.24 -30.41
N GLY A 77 2.42 47.35 -30.92
CA GLY A 77 1.18 47.39 -31.70
C GLY A 77 -0.08 47.62 -30.86
N THR A 78 -1.23 47.39 -31.48
CA THR A 78 -2.56 47.73 -30.92
C THR A 78 -3.21 46.61 -30.11
N GLY A 79 -2.53 45.46 -29.95
CA GLY A 79 -3.04 44.33 -29.17
C GLY A 79 -3.26 44.68 -27.70
N THR A 80 -4.36 44.20 -27.13
CA THR A 80 -4.76 44.48 -25.73
C THR A 80 -4.65 43.26 -24.81
N ALA A 81 -3.76 42.34 -25.17
CA ALA A 81 -3.41 41.15 -24.42
C ALA A 81 -1.91 40.93 -24.49
N PHE A 82 -1.29 40.56 -23.37
CA PHE A 82 0.15 40.32 -23.31
C PHE A 82 0.48 39.28 -22.24
N LYS A 83 1.30 38.29 -22.60
CA LYS A 83 1.85 37.32 -21.67
C LYS A 83 3.15 37.83 -21.08
N VAL A 84 3.13 38.26 -19.83
CA VAL A 84 4.35 38.62 -19.12
C VAL A 84 5.07 37.35 -18.70
N THR A 85 6.35 37.23 -19.04
CA THR A 85 7.22 36.11 -18.70
C THR A 85 8.43 36.59 -17.91
N GLY A 86 9.22 35.68 -17.33
CA GLY A 86 10.38 36.04 -16.52
C GLY A 86 10.04 36.57 -15.14
N LEU A 87 8.82 36.32 -14.66
CA LEU A 87 8.42 36.64 -13.29
C LEU A 87 9.15 35.72 -12.30
N THR A 88 9.33 36.20 -11.07
CA THR A 88 9.92 35.44 -9.96
C THR A 88 8.81 34.64 -9.28
N PRO A 89 9.01 33.34 -8.99
CA PRO A 89 8.04 32.52 -8.26
C PRO A 89 7.72 33.07 -6.86
N GLU A 90 6.55 32.74 -6.33
CA GLU A 90 6.02 33.19 -5.03
C GLU A 90 6.05 34.72 -4.80
N THR A 91 6.09 35.52 -5.85
CA THR A 91 6.25 36.99 -5.78
C THR A 91 4.94 37.68 -6.11
N THR A 92 4.54 38.63 -5.26
CA THR A 92 3.39 39.50 -5.52
C THR A 92 3.80 40.60 -6.49
N TYR A 93 3.03 40.76 -7.56
CA TYR A 93 3.19 41.82 -8.55
C TYR A 93 1.98 42.74 -8.51
N SER A 94 2.21 44.05 -8.43
CA SER A 94 1.18 45.09 -8.61
C SER A 94 1.47 45.85 -9.90
N VAL A 95 0.69 45.53 -10.94
CA VAL A 95 0.96 45.98 -12.31
C VAL A 95 -0.02 47.05 -12.80
N THR A 96 0.48 47.93 -13.67
CA THR A 96 -0.31 48.94 -14.42
C THR A 96 0.16 48.99 -15.88
N VAL A 97 -0.73 49.36 -16.80
CA VAL A 97 -0.42 49.54 -18.22
C VAL A 97 -0.59 51.00 -18.65
N ARG A 98 0.32 51.51 -19.48
CA ARG A 98 0.22 52.78 -20.20
C ARG A 98 0.22 52.53 -21.70
N ALA A 99 -0.35 53.44 -22.48
CA ALA A 99 -0.23 53.46 -23.93
C ALA A 99 0.76 54.53 -24.35
N THR A 100 1.45 54.30 -25.47
CA THR A 100 2.27 55.28 -26.16
C THR A 100 1.79 55.39 -27.60
N ASP A 101 1.52 56.60 -28.09
CA ASP A 101 1.12 56.82 -29.48
C ASP A 101 2.34 56.96 -30.41
N ASN A 102 2.09 56.99 -31.73
CA ASN A 102 3.15 57.13 -32.74
C ASN A 102 3.84 58.51 -32.75
N THR A 103 3.35 59.48 -31.96
CA THR A 103 3.99 60.79 -31.73
C THR A 103 4.85 60.82 -30.47
N GLY A 104 4.84 59.74 -29.68
CA GLY A 104 5.61 59.60 -28.45
C GLY A 104 4.89 60.11 -27.18
N LYS A 105 3.59 60.45 -27.24
CA LYS A 105 2.84 60.81 -26.01
C LYS A 105 2.52 59.55 -25.22
N ILE A 106 2.54 59.68 -23.89
CA ILE A 106 2.29 58.59 -22.95
C ILE A 106 1.01 58.87 -22.17
N SER A 107 0.16 57.87 -22.04
CA SER A 107 -1.11 57.98 -21.31
C SER A 107 -0.98 57.85 -19.78
N ALA A 108 -2.07 58.13 -19.06
CA ALA A 108 -2.20 57.79 -17.65
C ALA A 108 -2.20 56.26 -17.43
N ASN A 109 -1.94 55.82 -16.19
CA ASN A 109 -2.02 54.40 -15.81
C ASN A 109 -3.44 53.84 -15.97
N SER A 110 -3.53 52.55 -16.25
CA SER A 110 -4.72 51.74 -15.98
C SER A 110 -5.02 51.61 -14.48
N ASN A 111 -6.09 50.87 -14.13
CA ASN A 111 -6.23 50.32 -12.78
C ASN A 111 -4.99 49.48 -12.41
N THR A 112 -4.67 49.44 -11.13
CA THR A 112 -3.65 48.52 -10.59
C THR A 112 -4.25 47.12 -10.47
N GLN A 113 -3.61 46.13 -11.08
CA GLN A 113 -3.95 44.73 -10.91
C GLN A 113 -2.87 44.06 -10.05
N THR A 114 -3.28 43.43 -8.95
CA THR A 114 -2.35 42.70 -8.08
C THR A 114 -2.55 41.19 -8.26
N PHE A 115 -1.46 40.44 -8.39
CA PHE A 115 -1.48 38.98 -8.45
C PHE A 115 -0.20 38.40 -7.84
N LYS A 116 -0.22 37.12 -7.47
CA LYS A 116 0.94 36.42 -6.91
C LYS A 116 1.30 35.21 -7.78
N THR A 117 2.55 35.12 -8.22
CA THR A 117 3.04 33.96 -8.99
C THR A 117 3.00 32.68 -8.17
N ALA A 118 2.80 31.56 -8.86
CA ALA A 118 2.84 30.24 -8.24
C ALA A 118 4.25 29.91 -7.72
N LYS A 119 4.34 28.90 -6.86
CA LYS A 119 5.61 28.42 -6.31
C LYS A 119 6.35 27.55 -7.32
N ALA A 120 7.66 27.76 -7.48
CA ALA A 120 8.50 26.95 -8.36
C ALA A 120 8.38 25.45 -8.04
N PRO A 121 8.46 24.56 -9.04
CA PRO A 121 8.44 23.13 -8.82
C PRO A 121 9.81 22.74 -8.26
N LEU A 122 9.84 21.66 -7.52
CA LEU A 122 11.09 21.06 -7.07
C LEU A 122 11.79 20.49 -8.31
N THR A 123 12.87 21.12 -8.78
CA THR A 123 13.56 20.70 -9.99
C THR A 123 14.45 19.48 -9.71
N GLY A 124 14.38 18.46 -10.58
CA GLY A 124 15.31 17.32 -10.58
C GLY A 124 14.93 16.12 -9.72
N VAL A 125 13.77 16.12 -9.04
CA VAL A 125 13.31 15.00 -8.21
C VAL A 125 11.99 14.45 -8.78
N ASN A 126 12.00 13.18 -9.19
CA ASN A 126 10.81 12.50 -9.70
C ASN A 126 9.97 11.90 -8.56
N ASN A 127 8.66 11.78 -8.77
CA ASN A 127 7.82 10.91 -7.96
C ASN A 127 8.18 9.44 -8.20
N GLN A 128 7.69 8.55 -7.35
CA GLN A 128 7.79 7.11 -7.59
C GLN A 128 6.99 6.68 -8.83
N LEU A 129 7.35 5.55 -9.42
CA LEU A 129 6.81 5.10 -10.71
C LEU A 129 5.29 4.93 -10.71
N GLU A 130 4.71 4.31 -9.68
CA GLU A 130 3.26 4.15 -9.56
C GLU A 130 2.53 5.51 -9.44
N GLU A 131 3.15 6.51 -8.78
CA GLU A 131 2.61 7.87 -8.71
C GLU A 131 2.65 8.57 -10.08
N ILE A 132 3.75 8.40 -10.83
CA ILE A 132 3.88 8.95 -12.19
C ILE A 132 2.76 8.42 -13.08
N GLU A 133 2.50 7.11 -13.03
CA GLU A 133 1.41 6.49 -13.79
C GLU A 133 0.03 6.99 -13.36
N TYR A 134 -0.20 7.15 -12.05
CA TYR A 134 -1.43 7.72 -11.52
C TYR A 134 -1.66 9.15 -12.05
N PHE A 135 -0.71 10.06 -11.85
CA PHE A 135 -0.88 11.46 -12.24
C PHE A 135 -0.87 11.69 -13.76
N LYS A 136 -0.32 10.76 -14.55
CA LYS A 136 -0.40 10.75 -16.01
C LYS A 136 -1.76 10.32 -16.55
N ALA A 137 -2.55 9.58 -15.77
CA ALA A 137 -3.89 9.16 -16.17
C ALA A 137 -4.82 10.37 -16.40
N TYR A 138 -5.72 10.25 -17.38
CA TYR A 138 -6.71 11.28 -17.68
C TYR A 138 -7.63 11.49 -16.48
N LEU A 139 -7.67 12.71 -15.92
CA LEU A 139 -8.59 13.04 -14.85
C LEU A 139 -10.00 13.23 -15.42
N LEU A 140 -10.92 12.36 -15.06
CA LEU A 140 -12.33 12.50 -15.40
C LEU A 140 -13.08 13.25 -14.29
N PRO A 141 -13.61 14.47 -14.55
CA PRO A 141 -14.41 15.20 -13.56
C PRO A 141 -15.70 14.48 -13.21
N LEU A 142 -16.20 14.65 -11.97
CA LEU A 142 -17.44 14.02 -11.51
C LEU A 142 -18.64 14.43 -12.35
N ALA A 143 -18.67 15.68 -12.82
CA ALA A 143 -19.71 16.19 -13.71
C ALA A 143 -19.79 15.41 -15.05
N GLN A 144 -18.74 14.69 -15.42
CA GLN A 144 -18.67 13.87 -16.64
C GLN A 144 -18.79 12.38 -16.35
N LYS A 145 -19.26 11.96 -15.16
CA LYS A 145 -19.29 10.53 -14.79
C LYS A 145 -19.99 9.62 -15.79
N ALA A 146 -21.00 10.12 -16.52
CA ALA A 146 -21.73 9.36 -17.53
C ALA A 146 -20.85 8.94 -18.73
N THR A 147 -19.70 9.59 -18.94
CA THR A 147 -18.77 9.29 -20.04
C THR A 147 -17.61 8.38 -19.63
N LEU A 148 -17.62 7.81 -18.43
CA LEU A 148 -16.52 7.01 -17.89
C LEU A 148 -16.07 5.88 -18.83
N GLN A 149 -17.00 5.12 -19.39
CA GLN A 149 -16.66 4.07 -20.36
C GLN A 149 -15.97 4.65 -21.60
N SER A 150 -16.51 5.73 -22.17
CA SER A 150 -15.91 6.40 -23.33
C SER A 150 -14.54 6.98 -23.03
N ALA A 151 -14.31 7.50 -21.82
CA ALA A 151 -12.99 7.96 -21.38
C ALA A 151 -11.98 6.81 -21.30
N LEU A 152 -12.37 5.65 -20.75
CA LEU A 152 -11.51 4.46 -20.73
C LEU A 152 -11.17 3.97 -22.13
N ASP A 153 -12.16 3.95 -23.04
CA ASP A 153 -11.96 3.54 -24.43
C ASP A 153 -11.07 4.53 -25.20
N THR A 154 -11.09 5.82 -24.84
CA THR A 154 -10.31 6.87 -25.51
C THR A 154 -8.88 6.96 -24.98
N TYR A 155 -8.72 7.00 -23.66
CA TYR A 155 -7.44 7.34 -23.01
C TYR A 155 -6.69 6.11 -22.51
N GLY A 156 -7.34 4.95 -22.40
CA GLY A 156 -6.80 3.73 -21.80
C GLY A 156 -6.61 3.84 -20.28
N SER A 157 -6.09 4.95 -19.77
CA SER A 157 -5.82 5.18 -18.34
C SER A 157 -6.59 6.39 -17.83
N VAL A 158 -7.52 6.17 -16.90
CA VAL A 158 -8.40 7.20 -16.33
C VAL A 158 -8.24 7.21 -14.81
N ARG A 159 -8.14 8.41 -14.24
CA ARG A 159 -8.28 8.64 -12.80
C ARG A 159 -9.52 9.49 -12.51
N LEU A 160 -10.16 9.24 -11.38
CA LEU A 160 -11.42 9.89 -11.02
C LEU A 160 -11.19 11.08 -10.07
N GLU A 161 -11.97 12.14 -10.26
CA GLU A 161 -12.18 13.15 -9.23
C GLU A 161 -12.91 12.51 -8.03
N ARG A 162 -12.80 13.10 -6.83
CA ARG A 162 -13.56 12.62 -5.66
C ARG A 162 -15.07 12.65 -5.96
N GLY A 163 -15.76 11.53 -5.73
CA GLY A 163 -17.22 11.48 -5.84
C GLY A 163 -17.80 10.09 -6.15
N ASP A 164 -19.09 10.06 -6.48
CA ASP A 164 -19.85 8.84 -6.78
C ASP A 164 -20.08 8.69 -8.29
N TYR A 165 -19.38 7.73 -8.88
CA TYR A 165 -19.43 7.36 -10.29
C TYR A 165 -20.36 6.18 -10.56
N SER A 166 -21.18 5.76 -9.58
CA SER A 166 -22.22 4.77 -9.84
C SER A 166 -23.30 5.30 -10.80
N GLY A 167 -24.01 4.36 -11.42
CA GLY A 167 -25.09 4.57 -12.39
C GLY A 167 -24.81 4.02 -13.79
N VAL A 168 -23.56 3.64 -14.09
CA VAL A 168 -23.16 3.05 -15.38
C VAL A 168 -22.20 1.89 -15.13
N ASN A 169 -22.56 0.70 -15.60
CA ASN A 169 -21.67 -0.47 -15.56
C ASN A 169 -20.48 -0.26 -16.50
N ILE A 170 -19.31 -0.74 -16.10
CA ILE A 170 -18.04 -0.55 -16.81
C ILE A 170 -17.57 -1.90 -17.36
N VAL A 171 -17.08 -1.92 -18.59
CA VAL A 171 -16.38 -3.07 -19.17
C VAL A 171 -14.92 -2.70 -19.39
N MET A 172 -14.03 -3.37 -18.66
CA MET A 172 -12.58 -3.22 -18.79
C MET A 172 -12.04 -4.16 -19.85
N LYS A 173 -11.19 -3.65 -20.73
CA LYS A 173 -10.47 -4.34 -21.80
C LYS A 173 -8.97 -4.25 -21.57
N SER A 174 -8.19 -4.99 -22.36
CA SER A 174 -6.72 -5.01 -22.25
C SER A 174 -6.09 -3.63 -22.17
N ASN A 175 -5.10 -3.48 -21.29
CA ASN A 175 -4.34 -2.26 -21.02
C ASN A 175 -5.14 -1.08 -20.44
N GLN A 176 -6.43 -1.27 -20.10
CA GLN A 176 -7.19 -0.22 -19.45
C GLN A 176 -6.90 -0.14 -17.95
N LYS A 177 -6.74 1.08 -17.45
CA LYS A 177 -6.46 1.39 -16.04
C LYS A 177 -7.51 2.37 -15.51
N LEU A 178 -8.15 2.02 -14.41
CA LEU A 178 -9.09 2.87 -13.71
C LEU A 178 -8.60 3.09 -12.27
N TYR A 179 -8.26 4.33 -11.95
CA TYR A 179 -7.82 4.74 -10.64
C TYR A 179 -8.89 5.60 -9.96
N GLY A 180 -9.26 5.24 -8.73
CA GLY A 180 -10.02 6.11 -7.86
C GLY A 180 -9.17 7.25 -7.29
N HIS A 181 -9.86 8.20 -6.71
CA HIS A 181 -9.35 9.18 -5.78
C HIS A 181 -8.88 8.46 -4.50
N PRO A 182 -7.82 8.92 -3.80
CA PRO A 182 -7.33 8.27 -2.57
C PRO A 182 -8.34 8.13 -1.43
N SER A 183 -9.45 8.88 -1.47
CA SER A 183 -10.59 8.69 -0.56
C SER A 183 -11.54 7.57 -0.98
N LEU A 184 -11.20 6.81 -2.01
CA LEU A 184 -12.00 5.82 -2.72
C LEU A 184 -13.18 6.42 -3.49
N ASN A 185 -13.45 5.90 -4.69
CA ASN A 185 -14.66 6.23 -5.46
C ASN A 185 -15.66 5.09 -5.42
N LYS A 186 -16.93 5.47 -5.26
CA LYS A 186 -18.04 4.56 -5.59
C LYS A 186 -18.18 4.42 -7.09
N VAL A 187 -18.33 3.19 -7.57
CA VAL A 187 -18.52 2.84 -9.00
C VAL A 187 -19.61 1.78 -9.12
N SER A 188 -20.23 1.61 -10.28
CA SER A 188 -21.16 0.49 -10.52
C SER A 188 -20.42 -0.81 -10.82
N ASN A 189 -21.15 -1.86 -11.20
CA ASN A 189 -20.57 -3.15 -11.54
C ASN A 189 -19.51 -3.03 -12.63
N ILE A 190 -18.43 -3.80 -12.46
CA ILE A 190 -17.33 -3.86 -13.41
C ILE A 190 -17.27 -5.25 -14.01
N THR A 191 -17.20 -5.34 -15.33
CA THR A 191 -16.93 -6.58 -16.05
C THR A 191 -15.52 -6.53 -16.61
N ILE A 192 -14.72 -7.56 -16.36
CA ILE A 192 -13.43 -7.76 -17.02
C ILE A 192 -13.68 -8.61 -18.26
N ALA A 193 -13.49 -8.03 -19.44
CA ALA A 193 -13.77 -8.71 -20.70
C ALA A 193 -12.87 -9.94 -20.87
N ALA A 194 -13.41 -10.99 -21.50
CA ALA A 194 -12.69 -12.22 -21.76
C ALA A 194 -11.42 -11.96 -22.59
N GLY A 195 -10.30 -12.59 -22.24
CA GLY A 195 -9.03 -12.39 -22.93
C GLY A 195 -8.28 -11.10 -22.55
N SER A 196 -8.80 -10.32 -21.59
CA SER A 196 -8.16 -9.06 -21.20
C SER A 196 -6.83 -9.27 -20.49
N THR A 197 -5.84 -8.45 -20.84
CA THR A 197 -4.53 -8.44 -20.19
C THR A 197 -4.18 -7.07 -19.64
N ASN A 198 -3.40 -7.01 -18.56
CA ASN A 198 -2.89 -5.74 -18.03
C ASN A 198 -4.00 -4.72 -17.68
N VAL A 199 -5.15 -5.20 -17.20
CA VAL A 199 -6.19 -4.33 -16.64
C VAL A 199 -5.77 -3.91 -15.23
N ARG A 200 -5.98 -2.64 -14.85
CA ARG A 200 -5.82 -2.18 -13.48
C ARG A 200 -7.10 -1.53 -12.94
N LEU A 201 -7.52 -1.97 -11.76
CA LEU A 201 -8.54 -1.32 -10.94
C LEU A 201 -7.90 -0.96 -9.60
N GLU A 202 -8.02 0.30 -9.19
CA GLU A 202 -7.43 0.78 -7.94
C GLU A 202 -8.31 1.80 -7.21
N ASP A 203 -8.39 1.73 -5.87
CA ASP A 203 -9.10 2.66 -5.00
C ASP A 203 -10.61 2.78 -5.28
N LEU A 204 -11.28 1.63 -5.46
CA LEU A 204 -12.68 1.57 -5.85
C LEU A 204 -13.55 0.85 -4.81
N VAL A 205 -14.78 1.32 -4.67
CA VAL A 205 -15.86 0.70 -3.91
C VAL A 205 -17.02 0.42 -4.88
N PRO A 206 -17.09 -0.77 -5.49
CA PRO A 206 -18.24 -1.14 -6.31
C PRO A 206 -19.54 -1.10 -5.49
N ALA A 207 -20.41 -0.13 -5.76
CA ALA A 207 -21.63 0.15 -5.01
C ALA A 207 -22.65 -1.00 -5.11
N ASP A 208 -22.74 -1.60 -6.30
CA ASP A 208 -23.56 -2.79 -6.58
C ASP A 208 -22.83 -4.10 -6.20
N SER A 209 -21.59 -3.98 -5.70
CA SER A 209 -20.78 -5.04 -5.10
C SER A 209 -20.28 -6.15 -6.04
N PHE A 210 -20.31 -6.03 -7.38
CA PHE A 210 -19.75 -7.07 -8.26
C PHE A 210 -18.61 -6.60 -9.17
N ILE A 211 -17.57 -7.42 -9.22
CA ILE A 211 -16.58 -7.47 -10.28
C ILE A 211 -16.72 -8.83 -10.97
N THR A 212 -17.18 -8.83 -12.21
CA THR A 212 -17.47 -10.05 -12.98
C THR A 212 -16.35 -10.34 -13.96
N LEU A 213 -15.78 -11.55 -13.88
CA LEU A 213 -14.83 -12.06 -14.85
C LEU A 213 -15.60 -12.76 -15.99
N GLN A 214 -15.45 -12.27 -17.21
CA GLN A 214 -16.15 -12.85 -18.36
C GLN A 214 -15.42 -14.10 -18.88
N PRO A 215 -16.10 -15.25 -19.07
CA PRO A 215 -15.49 -16.46 -19.61
C PRO A 215 -15.26 -16.36 -21.13
N GLY A 216 -14.43 -17.25 -21.67
CA GLY A 216 -14.18 -17.38 -23.12
C GLY A 216 -12.79 -16.95 -23.60
N GLY A 217 -11.93 -16.45 -22.71
CA GLY A 217 -10.56 -16.07 -23.01
C GLY A 217 -9.73 -15.89 -21.74
N VAL A 218 -8.41 -16.01 -21.85
CA VAL A 218 -7.49 -15.94 -20.71
C VAL A 218 -7.39 -14.50 -20.20
N ILE A 219 -7.84 -14.26 -18.96
CA ILE A 219 -7.66 -13.00 -18.26
C ILE A 219 -6.35 -13.08 -17.46
N SER A 220 -5.36 -12.25 -17.80
CA SER A 220 -4.02 -12.36 -17.21
C SER A 220 -3.27 -11.05 -17.01
N GLY A 221 -2.37 -11.01 -16.02
CA GLY A 221 -1.58 -9.82 -15.70
C GLY A 221 -2.42 -8.64 -15.19
N CYS A 222 -3.67 -8.87 -14.78
CA CYS A 222 -4.54 -7.83 -14.26
C CYS A 222 -4.26 -7.58 -12.77
N THR A 223 -4.48 -6.34 -12.32
CA THR A 223 -4.29 -5.91 -10.93
C THR A 223 -5.59 -5.31 -10.37
N PHE A 224 -6.04 -5.84 -9.24
CA PHE A 224 -7.18 -5.37 -8.46
C PHE A 224 -6.66 -4.92 -7.11
N LYS A 225 -6.49 -3.61 -6.89
CA LYS A 225 -5.77 -3.07 -5.74
C LYS A 225 -6.64 -2.14 -4.91
N SER A 226 -6.67 -2.32 -3.60
CA SER A 226 -7.48 -1.48 -2.69
C SER A 226 -8.95 -1.41 -3.13
N ILE A 227 -9.48 -2.54 -3.59
CA ILE A 227 -10.91 -2.72 -3.87
C ILE A 227 -11.60 -3.01 -2.55
N LYS A 228 -12.67 -2.30 -2.22
CA LYS A 228 -13.38 -2.47 -0.94
C LYS A 228 -14.82 -2.94 -1.14
N TRP A 229 -15.20 -3.94 -0.35
CA TRP A 229 -16.55 -4.49 -0.24
C TRP A 229 -17.13 -5.03 -1.55
N ALA A 230 -16.28 -5.64 -2.38
CA ALA A 230 -16.70 -6.21 -3.67
C ALA A 230 -16.75 -7.74 -3.64
N THR A 231 -17.63 -8.32 -4.45
CA THR A 231 -17.67 -9.73 -4.81
C THR A 231 -17.00 -9.91 -6.16
N LEU A 232 -15.82 -10.51 -6.18
CA LEU A 232 -15.21 -10.99 -7.42
C LEU A 232 -15.83 -12.33 -7.79
N VAL A 233 -16.44 -12.42 -8.98
CA VAL A 233 -17.16 -13.60 -9.43
C VAL A 233 -16.72 -14.04 -10.83
N GLY A 234 -16.66 -15.35 -11.05
CA GLY A 234 -16.38 -15.93 -12.36
C GLY A 234 -16.82 -17.39 -12.43
N THR A 235 -17.44 -17.77 -13.53
CA THR A 235 -17.82 -19.17 -13.82
C THR A 235 -17.19 -19.58 -15.14
N ASN A 236 -16.51 -20.73 -15.17
CA ASN A 236 -15.81 -21.25 -16.35
C ASN A 236 -14.78 -20.28 -16.95
N VAL A 237 -14.18 -19.44 -16.10
CA VAL A 237 -13.20 -18.44 -16.51
C VAL A 237 -11.81 -19.06 -16.62
N MET A 238 -10.94 -18.44 -17.41
CA MET A 238 -9.51 -18.70 -17.42
C MET A 238 -8.83 -17.47 -16.80
N PHE A 239 -8.46 -17.55 -15.53
CA PHE A 239 -7.92 -16.42 -14.77
C PHE A 239 -6.55 -16.78 -14.21
N GLU A 240 -5.50 -16.24 -14.82
CA GLU A 240 -4.13 -16.60 -14.46
C GLU A 240 -3.15 -15.44 -14.33
N ASN A 241 -2.16 -15.56 -13.46
CA ASN A 241 -1.10 -14.57 -13.27
C ASN A 241 -1.64 -13.16 -12.93
N ASN A 242 -2.75 -13.07 -12.19
CA ASN A 242 -3.34 -11.81 -11.75
C ASN A 242 -2.98 -11.51 -10.28
N SER A 243 -3.10 -10.25 -9.89
CA SER A 243 -2.84 -9.79 -8.52
C SER A 243 -4.07 -9.12 -7.92
N LEU A 244 -4.51 -9.64 -6.78
CA LEU A 244 -5.51 -9.01 -5.91
C LEU A 244 -4.76 -8.50 -4.68
N ILE A 245 -4.70 -7.19 -4.47
CA ILE A 245 -3.89 -6.56 -3.43
C ILE A 245 -4.82 -5.70 -2.56
N ASN A 246 -4.80 -5.90 -1.24
CA ASN A 246 -5.69 -5.20 -0.31
C ASN A 246 -7.18 -5.35 -0.71
N PHE A 247 -7.55 -6.56 -1.15
CA PHE A 247 -8.88 -6.86 -1.66
C PHE A 247 -9.84 -7.11 -0.49
N GLY A 248 -10.80 -6.20 -0.33
CA GLY A 248 -11.90 -6.29 0.62
C GLY A 248 -13.13 -6.90 -0.04
N GLY A 249 -13.56 -8.06 0.44
CA GLY A 249 -14.80 -8.72 0.03
C GLY A 249 -14.62 -10.14 -0.49
N VAL A 250 -15.67 -10.66 -1.10
CA VAL A 250 -15.85 -12.08 -1.38
C VAL A 250 -15.18 -12.47 -2.70
N ILE A 251 -14.61 -13.67 -2.77
CA ILE A 251 -14.06 -14.25 -4.00
C ILE A 251 -14.78 -15.55 -4.30
N ARG A 252 -15.47 -15.64 -5.45
CA ARG A 252 -16.26 -16.80 -5.88
C ARG A 252 -15.95 -17.18 -7.32
N ILE A 253 -15.02 -18.11 -7.49
CA ILE A 253 -14.62 -18.63 -8.79
C ILE A 253 -14.99 -20.11 -8.90
N ASP A 254 -15.88 -20.43 -9.84
CA ASP A 254 -16.29 -21.80 -10.14
C ASP A 254 -15.85 -22.22 -11.54
N CYS A 255 -14.77 -22.98 -11.59
CA CYS A 255 -14.25 -23.62 -12.79
C CYS A 255 -14.45 -25.14 -12.72
N SER A 256 -15.47 -25.64 -12.03
CA SER A 256 -15.71 -27.09 -11.86
C SER A 256 -16.07 -27.79 -13.17
N GLN A 257 -16.69 -27.09 -14.12
CA GLN A 257 -17.05 -27.64 -15.43
C GLN A 257 -15.94 -27.41 -16.48
N SER A 258 -15.33 -26.22 -16.50
CA SER A 258 -14.25 -25.84 -17.43
C SER A 258 -13.50 -24.61 -16.94
N GLY A 259 -12.41 -24.23 -17.61
CA GLY A 259 -11.59 -23.09 -17.22
C GLY A 259 -10.67 -23.39 -16.03
N TYR A 260 -9.99 -22.38 -15.51
CA TYR A 260 -9.03 -22.53 -14.42
C TYR A 260 -8.73 -21.20 -13.72
N PHE A 261 -8.19 -21.32 -12.50
CA PHE A 261 -7.65 -20.23 -11.70
C PHE A 261 -6.18 -20.58 -11.37
N ARG A 262 -5.20 -19.88 -11.95
CA ARG A 262 -3.76 -20.28 -11.87
C ARG A 262 -2.81 -19.15 -11.49
N ASN A 263 -1.82 -19.44 -10.64
CA ASN A 263 -0.71 -18.51 -10.37
C ASN A 263 -1.14 -17.11 -9.92
N ASN A 264 -2.34 -16.97 -9.35
CA ASN A 264 -2.84 -15.68 -8.89
C ASN A 264 -2.28 -15.38 -7.50
N LYS A 265 -1.92 -14.12 -7.29
CA LYS A 265 -1.46 -13.60 -6.00
C LYS A 265 -2.62 -12.87 -5.33
N ILE A 266 -2.97 -13.29 -4.12
CA ILE A 266 -3.97 -12.62 -3.29
C ILE A 266 -3.21 -12.12 -2.07
N ILE A 267 -3.04 -10.81 -1.93
CA ILE A 267 -2.24 -10.18 -0.88
C ILE A 267 -3.18 -9.29 -0.07
N LYS A 268 -3.24 -9.48 1.26
CA LYS A 268 -4.18 -8.80 2.15
C LYS A 268 -5.64 -9.00 1.68
N HIS A 269 -6.14 -10.22 1.84
CA HIS A 269 -7.55 -10.53 1.62
C HIS A 269 -8.33 -10.37 2.91
N GLN A 270 -9.32 -9.50 2.92
CA GLN A 270 -10.19 -9.31 4.07
C GLN A 270 -11.65 -9.43 3.67
N THR A 271 -12.41 -10.26 4.38
CA THR A 271 -13.81 -10.49 4.06
C THR A 271 -14.57 -11.03 5.27
N GLY A 272 -15.88 -10.82 5.32
CA GLY A 272 -16.67 -11.14 6.49
C GLY A 272 -18.18 -10.94 6.31
N THR A 273 -18.95 -11.21 7.37
CA THR A 273 -20.40 -10.90 7.49
C THR A 273 -21.36 -11.57 6.49
N VAL A 274 -20.87 -12.46 5.63
CA VAL A 274 -21.68 -13.25 4.68
C VAL A 274 -21.16 -14.68 4.56
N SER A 275 -21.86 -15.53 3.79
CA SER A 275 -21.52 -16.93 3.55
C SER A 275 -21.82 -17.30 2.08
N ASN A 276 -20.95 -17.99 1.32
CA ASN A 276 -19.53 -18.29 1.58
C ASN A 276 -18.63 -17.06 1.30
N LEU A 277 -17.49 -16.96 1.99
CA LEU A 277 -16.50 -15.88 1.82
C LEU A 277 -15.47 -16.17 0.72
N LEU A 278 -15.05 -17.44 0.58
CA LEU A 278 -14.11 -17.88 -0.46
C LEU A 278 -14.62 -19.18 -1.10
N VAL A 279 -14.93 -19.12 -2.40
CA VAL A 279 -15.28 -20.29 -3.21
C VAL A 279 -14.29 -20.41 -4.34
N LEU A 280 -13.58 -21.54 -4.39
CA LEU A 280 -12.63 -21.86 -5.45
C LEU A 280 -12.86 -23.30 -5.89
N LYS A 281 -13.47 -23.49 -7.06
CA LYS A 281 -13.70 -24.82 -7.63
C LYS A 281 -12.92 -25.02 -8.91
N GLY A 282 -12.21 -26.13 -9.00
CA GLY A 282 -11.44 -26.55 -10.16
C GLY A 282 -11.95 -27.86 -10.74
N ASN A 283 -11.30 -28.29 -11.81
CA ASN A 283 -11.60 -29.53 -12.53
C ASN A 283 -10.29 -30.26 -12.87
N SER A 284 -10.38 -31.55 -13.21
CA SER A 284 -9.21 -32.38 -13.55
C SER A 284 -8.73 -32.23 -14.99
N ALA A 285 -9.58 -31.77 -15.92
CA ALA A 285 -9.24 -31.63 -17.34
C ALA A 285 -8.30 -30.44 -17.60
N THR A 286 -8.51 -29.34 -16.87
CA THR A 286 -7.77 -28.08 -16.92
C THR A 286 -7.49 -27.64 -15.48
N PRO A 287 -6.48 -28.25 -14.81
CA PRO A 287 -6.29 -28.10 -13.37
C PRO A 287 -5.95 -26.67 -12.97
N SER A 288 -6.46 -26.26 -11.81
CA SER A 288 -6.12 -24.99 -11.15
C SER A 288 -5.00 -25.19 -10.15
N TYR A 289 -3.98 -24.32 -10.15
CA TYR A 289 -2.76 -24.49 -9.34
C TYR A 289 -2.02 -23.17 -9.09
N GLY A 290 -1.08 -23.18 -8.15
CA GLY A 290 -0.11 -22.10 -7.94
C GLY A 290 -0.69 -20.81 -7.37
N ASN A 291 -1.95 -20.84 -6.90
CA ASN A 291 -2.57 -19.70 -6.27
C ASN A 291 -2.11 -19.58 -4.82
N VAL A 292 -1.69 -18.37 -4.46
CA VAL A 292 -1.12 -18.07 -3.15
C VAL A 292 -1.89 -16.90 -2.55
N SER A 293 -2.43 -17.13 -1.36
CA SER A 293 -3.05 -16.12 -0.52
C SER A 293 -2.10 -15.76 0.63
N LEU A 294 -1.57 -14.54 0.61
CA LEU A 294 -0.69 -14.00 1.62
C LEU A 294 -1.47 -12.99 2.47
N HIS A 295 -1.55 -13.25 3.77
CA HIS A 295 -2.33 -12.49 4.75
C HIS A 295 -3.84 -12.50 4.41
N THR A 296 -4.53 -13.51 4.92
CA THR A 296 -5.98 -13.65 4.80
C THR A 296 -6.63 -13.46 6.16
N ASN A 297 -7.65 -12.62 6.21
CA ASN A 297 -8.45 -12.36 7.40
C ASN A 297 -9.94 -12.63 7.11
N PHE A 298 -10.49 -13.68 7.73
CA PHE A 298 -11.91 -14.00 7.70
C PHE A 298 -12.61 -13.47 8.95
N LEU A 299 -13.30 -12.34 8.79
CA LEU A 299 -13.98 -11.62 9.86
C LEU A 299 -15.42 -12.12 10.02
N THR A 300 -15.67 -12.90 11.07
CA THR A 300 -17.01 -13.26 11.54
C THR A 300 -18.00 -13.71 10.43
N PRO A 301 -17.68 -14.72 9.60
CA PRO A 301 -18.65 -15.28 8.67
C PRO A 301 -19.88 -15.80 9.43
N HIS A 302 -21.08 -15.50 8.93
CA HIS A 302 -22.33 -15.96 9.54
C HIS A 302 -22.50 -17.48 9.43
N GLY A 303 -22.04 -18.07 8.32
CA GLY A 303 -22.11 -19.52 8.09
C GLY A 303 -20.82 -20.12 7.53
N ASN A 304 -20.95 -20.98 6.52
CA ASN A 304 -19.83 -21.61 5.85
C ASN A 304 -18.83 -20.57 5.34
N THR A 305 -17.54 -20.75 5.65
CA THR A 305 -16.52 -19.75 5.32
C THR A 305 -15.93 -20.02 3.94
N THR A 306 -15.47 -21.25 3.72
CA THR A 306 -14.83 -21.65 2.46
C THR A 306 -15.56 -22.83 1.79
N ASP A 307 -15.48 -22.88 0.46
CA ASP A 307 -15.87 -24.05 -0.34
C ASP A 307 -14.83 -24.25 -1.44
N ILE A 308 -13.82 -25.07 -1.15
CA ILE A 308 -12.66 -25.29 -2.01
C ILE A 308 -12.70 -26.73 -2.53
N ALA A 309 -12.58 -26.92 -3.84
CA ALA A 309 -12.62 -28.27 -4.41
C ALA A 309 -11.86 -28.40 -5.73
N GLY A 310 -11.16 -29.52 -5.93
CA GLY A 310 -10.63 -29.89 -7.25
C GLY A 310 -9.46 -29.05 -7.76
N LEU A 311 -8.70 -28.37 -6.87
CA LEU A 311 -7.47 -27.68 -7.24
C LEU A 311 -6.27 -28.61 -7.05
N GLN A 312 -5.30 -28.54 -7.96
CA GLN A 312 -4.03 -29.24 -7.85
C GLN A 312 -3.13 -28.62 -6.78
N SER A 313 -3.19 -27.30 -6.56
CA SER A 313 -2.54 -26.67 -5.41
C SER A 313 -3.21 -25.38 -4.93
N LEU A 314 -3.13 -25.13 -3.62
CA LEU A 314 -3.54 -23.90 -2.97
C LEU A 314 -2.64 -23.62 -1.75
N THR A 315 -2.17 -22.38 -1.61
CA THR A 315 -1.30 -21.97 -0.50
C THR A 315 -1.89 -20.76 0.23
N PHE A 316 -1.92 -20.84 1.56
CA PHE A 316 -2.16 -19.71 2.47
C PHE A 316 -0.90 -19.45 3.29
N VAL A 317 -0.45 -18.19 3.33
CA VAL A 317 0.66 -17.73 4.16
C VAL A 317 0.13 -16.62 5.06
N GLY A 318 -0.05 -16.87 6.34
CA GLY A 318 -0.77 -15.95 7.23
C GLY A 318 -2.28 -16.06 7.05
N LEU A 319 -2.94 -16.75 7.98
CA LEU A 319 -4.39 -16.92 7.99
C LEU A 319 -4.92 -16.68 9.40
N ASP A 320 -5.75 -15.65 9.54
CA ASP A 320 -6.53 -15.38 10.75
C ASP A 320 -8.02 -15.49 10.46
N ALA A 321 -8.77 -15.95 11.47
CA ALA A 321 -10.21 -16.02 11.43
C ALA A 321 -10.80 -15.61 12.78
N GLU A 322 -11.57 -14.52 12.76
CA GLU A 322 -12.23 -14.00 13.94
C GLU A 322 -13.64 -14.57 14.04
N GLY A 323 -13.87 -15.53 14.94
CA GLY A 323 -15.20 -16.04 15.28
C GLY A 323 -16.01 -16.55 14.07
N TRP A 324 -15.57 -17.63 13.43
CA TRP A 324 -16.24 -18.15 12.23
C TRP A 324 -17.55 -18.88 12.53
N ASN A 325 -18.51 -18.91 11.60
CA ASN A 325 -19.84 -19.46 11.88
C ASN A 325 -20.59 -18.70 12.98
N LEU A 326 -20.45 -17.38 13.04
CA LEU A 326 -20.94 -16.53 14.14
C LEU A 326 -22.42 -16.76 14.47
N THR A 327 -23.28 -16.92 13.45
CA THR A 327 -24.73 -17.13 13.62
C THR A 327 -25.14 -18.60 13.61
N GLY A 328 -24.20 -19.53 13.46
CA GLY A 328 -24.44 -20.97 13.44
C GLY A 328 -25.08 -21.52 12.17
N GLU A 329 -25.12 -20.74 11.08
CA GLU A 329 -25.71 -21.14 9.80
C GLU A 329 -24.83 -22.13 9.00
N GLY A 330 -23.55 -22.21 9.34
CA GLY A 330 -22.54 -23.03 8.70
C GLY A 330 -22.50 -24.44 9.28
N THR A 331 -22.24 -25.39 8.38
CA THR A 331 -22.10 -26.82 8.69
C THR A 331 -20.72 -27.37 8.32
N LYS A 332 -19.89 -26.55 7.68
CA LYS A 332 -18.54 -26.90 7.25
C LYS A 332 -17.48 -26.32 8.18
N ALA A 333 -16.30 -26.92 8.13
CA ALA A 333 -15.10 -26.35 8.75
C ALA A 333 -14.75 -24.98 8.16
N LEU A 334 -13.98 -24.17 8.89
CA LEU A 334 -13.45 -22.89 8.40
C LEU A 334 -12.75 -23.08 7.05
N ILE A 335 -11.80 -24.01 6.98
CA ILE A 335 -11.19 -24.47 5.73
C ILE A 335 -11.79 -25.83 5.33
N SER A 336 -12.72 -25.82 4.38
CA SER A 336 -13.30 -27.02 3.78
C SER A 336 -12.73 -27.22 2.39
N ALA A 337 -11.89 -28.24 2.22
CA ALA A 337 -11.20 -28.52 0.96
C ALA A 337 -11.35 -29.99 0.55
N SER A 338 -11.81 -30.25 -0.68
CA SER A 338 -12.08 -31.62 -1.17
C SER A 338 -11.44 -31.93 -2.51
N ASN A 339 -11.04 -33.20 -2.72
CA ASN A 339 -10.41 -33.65 -3.95
C ASN A 339 -9.21 -32.76 -4.37
N MET A 340 -8.37 -32.41 -3.41
CA MET A 340 -7.24 -31.52 -3.64
C MET A 340 -5.96 -32.30 -3.96
N GLY A 341 -5.04 -31.65 -4.69
CA GLY A 341 -3.65 -32.06 -4.80
C GLY A 341 -2.86 -31.70 -3.53
N SER A 342 -2.21 -30.54 -3.51
CA SER A 342 -1.47 -30.04 -2.35
C SER A 342 -2.16 -28.84 -1.69
N VAL A 343 -2.30 -28.84 -0.37
CA VAL A 343 -2.75 -27.67 0.40
C VAL A 343 -1.65 -27.26 1.38
N LYS A 344 -1.22 -26.00 1.33
CA LYS A 344 -0.20 -25.47 2.23
C LYS A 344 -0.79 -24.32 3.03
N ILE A 345 -0.65 -24.32 4.35
CA ILE A 345 -1.21 -23.27 5.22
C ILE A 345 -0.17 -22.94 6.29
N THR A 346 0.20 -21.66 6.41
CA THR A 346 1.10 -21.19 7.48
C THR A 346 0.43 -20.17 8.38
N ASP A 347 0.94 -20.07 9.61
CA ASP A 347 0.51 -19.07 10.59
C ASP A 347 -1.02 -19.08 10.73
N PHE A 348 -1.57 -20.29 10.88
CA PHE A 348 -3.00 -20.53 10.95
C PHE A 348 -3.48 -20.32 12.38
N ASN A 349 -4.13 -19.19 12.60
CA ASN A 349 -4.61 -18.73 13.90
C ASN A 349 -6.05 -18.22 13.80
N GLY A 350 -6.54 -17.72 14.93
CA GLY A 350 -7.92 -17.37 15.13
C GLY A 350 -8.62 -18.40 16.00
N ALA A 351 -9.87 -18.12 16.37
CA ALA A 351 -10.65 -19.02 17.19
C ALA A 351 -12.13 -18.88 16.89
N ASN A 352 -12.89 -19.92 17.20
CA ASN A 352 -14.34 -19.93 17.07
C ASN A 352 -15.07 -19.80 18.40
N SER A 353 -14.46 -19.16 19.38
CA SER A 353 -15.03 -19.03 20.72
C SER A 353 -16.30 -18.17 20.77
N TYR A 354 -16.55 -17.35 19.75
CA TYR A 354 -17.71 -16.46 19.68
C TYR A 354 -18.96 -17.12 19.08
N SER A 355 -18.82 -18.25 18.37
CA SER A 355 -19.97 -18.92 17.75
C SER A 355 -20.73 -19.78 18.74
N GLN A 356 -22.06 -19.78 18.61
CA GLN A 356 -22.93 -20.76 19.29
C GLN A 356 -22.77 -22.18 18.73
N VAL A 357 -22.27 -22.33 17.50
CA VAL A 357 -22.08 -23.61 16.82
C VAL A 357 -20.64 -23.72 16.33
N ILE A 358 -19.79 -24.33 17.15
CA ILE A 358 -18.37 -24.50 16.85
C ILE A 358 -18.20 -25.58 15.77
N THR A 359 -17.73 -25.18 14.59
CA THR A 359 -17.28 -26.09 13.53
C THR A 359 -15.75 -26.27 13.57
N PRO A 360 -15.19 -27.35 12.98
CA PRO A 360 -13.75 -27.54 12.89
C PRO A 360 -13.01 -26.38 12.22
N SER A 361 -11.72 -26.23 12.49
CA SER A 361 -10.88 -25.28 11.77
C SER A 361 -10.56 -25.77 10.35
N PHE A 362 -10.46 -27.09 10.16
CA PHE A 362 -10.34 -27.65 8.82
C PHE A 362 -11.00 -29.03 8.66
N ASP A 363 -11.52 -29.29 7.45
CA ASP A 363 -11.86 -30.62 6.90
C ASP A 363 -11.21 -30.69 5.52
N ILE A 364 -10.10 -31.43 5.43
CA ILE A 364 -9.28 -31.46 4.22
C ILE A 364 -9.18 -32.89 3.68
N ASP A 365 -9.59 -33.05 2.42
CA ASP A 365 -9.23 -34.16 1.56
C ASP A 365 -8.27 -33.69 0.46
N ALA A 366 -6.98 -33.95 0.67
CA ALA A 366 -5.90 -33.63 -0.25
C ALA A 366 -4.94 -34.82 -0.43
N LYS A 367 -4.09 -34.79 -1.46
CA LYS A 367 -2.95 -35.72 -1.54
C LYS A 367 -1.95 -35.38 -0.44
N ASP A 368 -1.56 -34.11 -0.35
CA ASP A 368 -0.57 -33.63 0.62
C ASP A 368 -1.10 -32.35 1.32
N VAL A 369 -0.92 -32.27 2.65
CA VAL A 369 -1.23 -31.09 3.47
C VAL A 369 0.01 -30.69 4.25
N TYR A 370 0.36 -29.41 4.18
CA TYR A 370 1.49 -28.83 4.90
C TYR A 370 1.01 -27.72 5.83
N PHE A 371 1.38 -27.82 7.10
CA PHE A 371 1.20 -26.78 8.09
C PHE A 371 2.55 -26.29 8.61
N ILE A 372 2.72 -24.98 8.69
CA ILE A 372 3.83 -24.33 9.41
C ILE A 372 3.25 -23.35 10.41
N ASN A 373 3.64 -23.43 11.68
CA ASN A 373 3.15 -22.54 12.74
C ASN A 373 1.61 -22.53 12.87
N LYS A 374 1.01 -23.70 13.01
CA LYS A 374 -0.45 -23.84 13.21
C LYS A 374 -0.80 -23.80 14.69
N SER A 375 -1.68 -22.89 15.12
CA SER A 375 -2.12 -22.84 16.53
C SER A 375 -3.64 -22.86 16.64
N MET A 376 -4.26 -24.05 16.56
CA MET A 376 -5.70 -24.22 16.76
C MET A 376 -5.97 -25.34 17.76
N ASN A 377 -6.71 -25.05 18.83
CA ASN A 377 -7.02 -26.01 19.90
C ASN A 377 -8.48 -26.47 19.85
N LEU A 378 -8.94 -27.01 18.71
CA LEU A 378 -10.27 -27.62 18.58
C LEU A 378 -10.14 -29.14 18.42
N PRO A 379 -10.98 -29.95 19.09
CA PRO A 379 -10.86 -31.41 19.08
C PRO A 379 -11.38 -32.07 17.79
N SER A 380 -11.85 -31.30 16.81
CA SER A 380 -12.64 -31.78 15.68
C SER A 380 -12.05 -31.48 14.29
N ASP A 381 -10.80 -31.03 14.21
CA ASP A 381 -10.08 -30.87 12.95
C ASP A 381 -9.95 -32.23 12.22
N VAL A 382 -10.37 -32.30 10.95
CA VAL A 382 -10.54 -33.57 10.22
C VAL A 382 -9.64 -33.65 8.99
N LEU A 383 -9.01 -34.82 8.81
CA LEU A 383 -8.21 -35.17 7.65
C LEU A 383 -8.74 -36.43 6.97
N SER A 384 -8.68 -36.50 5.64
CA SER A 384 -9.07 -37.72 4.92
C SER A 384 -8.04 -38.86 5.12
N LEU A 385 -8.47 -40.09 4.86
CA LEU A 385 -7.66 -41.30 5.04
C LEU A 385 -6.42 -41.35 4.12
N ARG A 386 -6.51 -40.73 2.94
CA ARG A 386 -5.45 -40.74 1.91
C ARG A 386 -4.42 -39.64 2.05
N THR A 387 -4.69 -38.64 2.89
CA THR A 387 -3.87 -37.44 2.94
C THR A 387 -2.57 -37.68 3.69
N ASN A 388 -1.46 -37.28 3.07
CA ASN A 388 -0.18 -37.12 3.74
C ASN A 388 -0.17 -35.80 4.51
N MET A 389 0.12 -35.84 5.80
CA MET A 389 0.19 -34.68 6.67
C MET A 389 1.65 -34.37 6.98
N PHE A 390 2.04 -33.12 6.76
CA PHE A 390 3.33 -32.57 7.16
C PHE A 390 3.09 -31.35 8.06
N VAL A 391 3.56 -31.40 9.30
CA VAL A 391 3.46 -30.27 10.24
C VAL A 391 4.85 -29.92 10.73
N ILE A 392 5.21 -28.64 10.69
CA ILE A 392 6.39 -28.10 11.37
C ILE A 392 5.95 -26.95 12.26
N ASN A 393 6.12 -27.15 13.56
CA ASN A 393 5.62 -26.27 14.60
C ASN A 393 4.08 -26.15 14.59
N GLY A 394 3.47 -26.55 15.70
CA GLY A 394 2.07 -26.26 15.90
C GLY A 394 1.57 -26.64 17.29
N ALA A 395 0.26 -26.48 17.46
CA ALA A 395 -0.51 -26.87 18.62
C ALA A 395 -1.88 -27.40 18.17
N GLY A 396 -2.42 -28.34 18.95
CA GLY A 396 -3.78 -28.85 18.79
C GLY A 396 -3.88 -30.35 18.53
N GLN A 397 -5.10 -30.79 18.27
CA GLN A 397 -5.44 -32.17 17.93
C GLN A 397 -6.09 -32.21 16.53
N TYR A 398 -6.07 -33.38 15.91
CA TYR A 398 -6.82 -33.68 14.69
C TYR A 398 -7.22 -35.14 14.69
N VAL A 399 -8.21 -35.50 13.87
CA VAL A 399 -8.64 -36.87 13.64
C VAL A 399 -8.60 -37.19 12.15
N ARG A 400 -8.39 -38.47 11.83
CA ARG A 400 -8.62 -38.98 10.47
C ARG A 400 -10.05 -39.51 10.36
N LYS A 401 -10.67 -39.37 9.19
CA LYS A 401 -11.99 -39.99 8.89
C LYS A 401 -11.96 -41.49 9.18
N ALA A 402 -13.11 -42.10 9.46
CA ALA A 402 -13.17 -43.53 9.80
C ALA A 402 -12.78 -44.42 8.61
N GLY A 403 -11.89 -45.40 8.84
CA GLY A 403 -11.45 -46.40 7.85
C GLY A 403 -9.94 -46.63 7.87
N THR A 404 -9.43 -47.31 6.83
CA THR A 404 -8.00 -47.61 6.70
C THR A 404 -7.22 -46.40 6.21
N VAL A 405 -6.28 -45.93 7.02
CA VAL A 405 -5.37 -44.82 6.64
C VAL A 405 -4.40 -45.31 5.57
N THR A 406 -4.36 -44.61 4.43
CA THR A 406 -3.45 -44.88 3.31
C THR A 406 -2.40 -43.78 3.11
N GLY A 407 -2.60 -42.59 3.69
CA GLY A 407 -1.58 -41.56 3.82
C GLY A 407 -0.65 -41.78 5.01
N PHE A 408 0.19 -40.80 5.32
CA PHE A 408 1.06 -40.80 6.51
C PHE A 408 1.01 -39.47 7.27
N ASP A 409 1.52 -39.48 8.50
CA ASP A 409 1.74 -38.30 9.33
C ASP A 409 3.23 -38.11 9.62
N LEU A 410 3.79 -36.96 9.24
CA LEU A 410 5.11 -36.49 9.67
C LEU A 410 4.93 -35.19 10.46
N LEU A 411 5.08 -35.28 11.78
CA LEU A 411 4.75 -34.21 12.72
C LEU A 411 6.01 -33.76 13.44
N GLY A 412 6.53 -32.58 13.10
CA GLY A 412 7.61 -31.91 13.82
C GLY A 412 7.03 -30.87 14.78
N ASN A 413 7.17 -31.11 16.08
CA ASN A 413 6.81 -30.16 17.14
C ASN A 413 5.33 -29.67 17.13
N LEU A 414 4.35 -30.59 17.01
CA LEU A 414 2.90 -30.27 17.01
C LEU A 414 2.32 -29.95 18.42
N ASN A 415 3.06 -30.16 19.50
CA ASN A 415 2.55 -29.97 20.87
C ASN A 415 3.61 -29.44 21.83
N ASN A 416 4.54 -28.62 21.31
CA ASN A 416 5.69 -28.11 22.06
C ASN A 416 6.57 -29.20 22.70
N SER A 417 6.43 -30.47 22.30
CA SER A 417 7.29 -31.58 22.79
C SER A 417 8.66 -31.59 22.12
N ASN A 418 8.81 -30.84 21.03
CA ASN A 418 9.99 -30.86 20.17
C ASN A 418 10.37 -32.28 19.69
N ALA A 419 9.36 -33.12 19.51
CA ALA A 419 9.49 -34.44 18.91
C ALA A 419 9.19 -34.35 17.40
N ILE A 420 9.92 -35.16 16.63
CA ILE A 420 9.53 -35.52 15.26
C ILE A 420 8.88 -36.89 15.32
N LYS A 421 7.61 -36.99 14.91
CA LYS A 421 6.86 -38.26 14.89
C LYS A 421 6.50 -38.64 13.46
N TYR A 422 6.73 -39.91 13.12
CA TYR A 422 6.22 -40.52 11.90
C TYR A 422 5.15 -41.55 12.28
N ASN A 423 3.93 -41.35 11.79
CA ASN A 423 2.76 -42.19 12.11
C ASN A 423 2.61 -42.48 13.62
N GLY A 424 2.76 -41.43 14.44
CA GLY A 424 2.65 -41.49 15.90
C GLY A 424 3.91 -41.94 16.65
N VAL A 425 4.91 -42.50 15.95
CA VAL A 425 6.17 -42.97 16.56
C VAL A 425 7.22 -41.86 16.52
N GLU A 426 7.73 -41.47 17.69
CA GLU A 426 8.85 -40.52 17.77
C GLU A 426 10.12 -41.09 17.13
N GLN A 427 10.78 -40.28 16.31
CA GLN A 427 12.00 -40.63 15.61
C GLN A 427 13.20 -40.10 16.40
N THR A 428 13.95 -41.01 17.01
CA THR A 428 15.14 -40.70 17.82
C THR A 428 16.45 -41.01 17.10
N SER A 429 16.38 -41.48 15.86
CA SER A 429 17.51 -41.79 14.98
C SER A 429 17.07 -41.68 13.51
N SER A 430 18.03 -41.82 12.58
CA SER A 430 17.73 -41.88 11.15
C SER A 430 16.69 -42.96 10.82
N ILE A 431 15.73 -42.63 9.95
CA ILE A 431 14.78 -43.61 9.40
C ILE A 431 15.53 -44.54 8.45
N SER A 432 15.67 -45.81 8.86
CA SER A 432 16.39 -46.84 8.12
C SER A 432 15.57 -47.51 7.01
N ASN A 433 14.24 -47.46 7.09
CA ASN A 433 13.37 -47.99 6.05
C ASN A 433 13.49 -47.14 4.78
N SER A 434 14.09 -47.71 3.74
CA SER A 434 14.42 -47.00 2.49
C SER A 434 13.18 -46.50 1.74
N THR A 435 12.06 -47.24 1.76
CA THR A 435 10.80 -46.83 1.12
C THR A 435 10.18 -45.64 1.83
N VAL A 436 10.09 -45.69 3.16
CA VAL A 436 9.59 -44.56 3.98
C VAL A 436 10.49 -43.34 3.77
N ASN A 437 11.81 -43.53 3.86
CA ASN A 437 12.78 -42.46 3.68
C ASN A 437 12.66 -41.80 2.29
N SER A 438 12.53 -42.61 1.23
CA SER A 438 12.34 -42.10 -0.14
C SER A 438 11.02 -41.34 -0.31
N SER A 439 9.92 -41.86 0.28
CA SER A 439 8.62 -41.20 0.25
C SER A 439 8.66 -39.84 0.96
N LEU A 440 9.17 -39.80 2.20
CA LEU A 440 9.30 -38.55 2.96
C LEU A 440 10.26 -37.58 2.27
N SER A 441 11.36 -38.07 1.71
CA SER A 441 12.31 -37.24 0.99
C SER A 441 11.66 -36.58 -0.24
N SER A 442 10.88 -37.34 -1.00
CA SER A 442 10.14 -36.84 -2.16
C SER A 442 9.09 -35.80 -1.76
N THR A 443 8.37 -36.01 -0.66
CA THR A 443 7.40 -35.04 -0.12
C THR A 443 8.08 -33.75 0.34
N ILE A 444 9.19 -33.84 1.08
CA ILE A 444 9.91 -32.67 1.61
C ILE A 444 10.53 -31.84 0.48
N LEU A 445 11.20 -32.50 -0.45
CA LEU A 445 11.78 -31.83 -1.61
C LEU A 445 10.65 -31.25 -2.45
N GLY A 446 9.71 -32.08 -2.90
CA GLY A 446 8.62 -31.65 -3.77
C GLY A 446 9.12 -31.20 -5.14
N THR A 447 8.28 -30.46 -5.88
CA THR A 447 8.63 -29.86 -7.18
C THR A 447 9.14 -28.44 -6.95
N GLN A 448 10.24 -28.08 -7.63
CA GLN A 448 10.75 -26.72 -7.60
C GLN A 448 9.94 -25.83 -8.54
N HIS A 449 9.47 -24.71 -8.01
CA HIS A 449 8.70 -23.70 -8.74
C HIS A 449 9.44 -22.36 -8.72
N THR A 450 8.93 -21.38 -9.47
CA THR A 450 9.57 -20.06 -9.57
C THR A 450 9.22 -19.23 -8.33
N PRO A 451 10.19 -18.80 -7.51
CA PRO A 451 9.93 -17.91 -6.39
C PRO A 451 9.33 -16.59 -6.86
N TRP A 452 8.52 -15.97 -6.01
CA TRP A 452 8.05 -14.61 -6.26
C TRP A 452 9.24 -13.67 -6.46
N VAL A 453 9.16 -12.89 -7.54
CA VAL A 453 10.17 -11.89 -7.87
C VAL A 453 10.28 -10.89 -6.73
N ARG A 454 11.53 -10.56 -6.36
CA ARG A 454 11.81 -9.52 -5.37
C ARG A 454 11.45 -8.14 -5.92
N PRO A 455 10.94 -7.21 -5.09
CA PRO A 455 10.73 -5.83 -5.53
C PRO A 455 12.04 -5.20 -6.02
N THR A 456 11.94 -4.40 -7.09
CA THR A 456 13.02 -3.47 -7.43
C THR A 456 12.82 -2.20 -6.62
N TRP A 457 13.79 -1.87 -5.76
CA TRP A 457 13.66 -0.74 -4.84
C TRP A 457 13.97 0.58 -5.53
N GLU A 458 12.96 1.43 -5.67
CA GLU A 458 13.14 2.82 -6.10
C GLU A 458 13.88 3.63 -5.04
N THR A 459 14.69 4.59 -5.48
CA THR A 459 15.23 5.59 -4.56
C THR A 459 14.10 6.52 -4.13
N LEU A 460 13.86 6.61 -2.82
CA LEU A 460 12.85 7.53 -2.28
C LEU A 460 13.21 8.98 -2.63
N PRO A 461 12.23 9.80 -3.05
CA PRO A 461 12.47 11.20 -3.36
C PRO A 461 13.10 12.00 -2.21
N ASP A 462 13.97 12.95 -2.56
CA ASP A 462 14.55 13.94 -1.65
C ASP A 462 14.35 15.36 -2.20
N PRO A 463 13.11 15.88 -2.14
CA PRO A 463 12.76 17.13 -2.81
C PRO A 463 13.53 18.35 -2.30
N LEU A 464 13.93 18.38 -1.02
CA LEU A 464 14.59 19.54 -0.41
C LEU A 464 16.11 19.40 -0.32
N GLY A 465 16.64 18.18 -0.49
CA GLY A 465 18.06 17.89 -0.45
C GLY A 465 18.72 18.17 0.91
N ALA A 466 20.04 18.03 0.95
CA ALA A 466 20.82 18.11 2.20
C ALA A 466 20.74 19.47 2.92
N ASN A 467 20.49 20.57 2.18
CA ASN A 467 20.47 21.93 2.73
C ASN A 467 19.11 22.37 3.29
N TRP A 468 18.12 21.46 3.37
CA TRP A 468 16.74 21.77 3.76
C TRP A 468 16.63 22.54 5.10
N LYS A 469 17.47 22.22 6.10
CA LYS A 469 17.47 22.90 7.40
C LYS A 469 17.86 24.37 7.30
N THR A 470 18.84 24.70 6.46
CA THR A 470 19.23 26.08 6.21
C THR A 470 18.15 26.79 5.39
N ASN A 471 17.59 26.09 4.40
CA ASN A 471 16.59 26.64 3.49
C ASN A 471 15.23 26.94 4.13
N ARG A 472 14.88 26.28 5.24
CA ARG A 472 13.63 26.56 5.97
C ARG A 472 13.66 27.85 6.81
N VAL A 473 14.85 28.39 7.11
CA VAL A 473 14.99 29.57 7.97
C VAL A 473 14.35 30.80 7.29
N GLY A 474 13.51 31.52 8.02
CA GLY A 474 12.82 32.73 7.53
C GLY A 474 11.69 32.47 6.53
N LYS A 475 11.29 31.21 6.31
CA LYS A 475 10.15 30.88 5.44
C LYS A 475 8.82 31.21 6.12
N PRO A 476 7.79 31.62 5.34
CA PRO A 476 6.50 31.99 5.90
C PRO A 476 5.76 30.77 6.47
N ASP A 477 5.08 30.96 7.59
CA ASP A 477 4.21 29.94 8.18
C ASP A 477 2.90 29.81 7.39
N GLN A 478 2.60 28.60 6.92
CA GLN A 478 1.43 28.23 6.14
C GLN A 478 0.48 27.30 6.89
N THR A 479 0.63 27.16 8.21
CA THR A 479 -0.24 26.28 9.02
C THR A 479 -1.72 26.63 8.84
N SER A 480 -2.08 27.91 8.94
CA SER A 480 -3.49 28.35 8.81
C SER A 480 -4.07 28.11 7.41
N TYR A 481 -3.24 28.14 6.36
CA TYR A 481 -3.67 27.84 5.01
C TYR A 481 -4.08 26.37 4.89
N ILE A 482 -3.21 25.45 5.30
CA ILE A 482 -3.49 24.01 5.22
C ILE A 482 -4.62 23.63 6.18
N GLN A 483 -4.58 24.11 7.42
CA GLN A 483 -5.65 23.84 8.39
C GLN A 483 -7.00 24.38 7.92
N GLY A 484 -7.02 25.55 7.26
CA GLY A 484 -8.22 26.10 6.65
C GLY A 484 -8.80 25.19 5.57
N LEU A 485 -7.97 24.57 4.74
CA LEU A 485 -8.41 23.58 3.75
C LEU A 485 -8.96 22.32 4.42
N ILE A 486 -8.27 21.77 5.42
CA ILE A 486 -8.76 20.62 6.21
C ILE A 486 -10.16 20.94 6.76
N ASN A 487 -10.31 22.07 7.44
CA ASN A 487 -11.55 22.44 8.11
C ASN A 487 -12.71 22.74 7.14
N THR A 488 -12.44 23.31 5.96
CA THR A 488 -13.48 23.78 5.05
C THR A 488 -13.79 22.84 3.90
N LYS A 489 -12.84 21.97 3.53
CA LYS A 489 -12.97 21.01 2.41
C LYS A 489 -12.95 19.56 2.87
N GLY A 490 -12.66 19.31 4.15
CA GLY A 490 -12.37 17.97 4.69
C GLY A 490 -10.96 17.53 4.30
N ILE A 491 -10.71 17.42 3.00
CA ILE A 491 -9.41 17.01 2.45
C ILE A 491 -8.69 18.24 1.91
N ALA A 492 -7.48 18.50 2.42
CA ALA A 492 -6.58 19.50 1.88
C ALA A 492 -5.84 18.94 0.66
N GLU A 493 -6.36 19.21 -0.54
CA GLU A 493 -5.65 18.94 -1.79
C GLU A 493 -4.61 20.04 -2.05
N LEU A 494 -3.35 19.69 -1.82
CA LEU A 494 -2.21 20.60 -1.96
C LEU A 494 -1.65 20.55 -3.39
N PRO A 495 -1.35 21.70 -4.01
CA PRO A 495 -0.65 21.74 -5.27
C PRO A 495 0.83 21.36 -5.09
N VAL A 496 1.54 21.22 -6.21
CA VAL A 496 3.01 21.12 -6.22
C VAL A 496 3.60 22.27 -5.39
N GLY A 497 4.55 21.94 -4.51
CA GLY A 497 5.24 22.93 -3.70
C GLY A 497 5.73 22.44 -2.34
N THR A 498 6.43 23.32 -1.65
CA THR A 498 6.89 23.16 -0.27
C THR A 498 6.08 24.06 0.66
N PHE A 499 5.52 23.50 1.72
CA PHE A 499 4.69 24.19 2.68
C PHE A 499 5.36 24.17 4.04
N TYR A 500 5.74 25.34 4.56
CA TYR A 500 6.38 25.46 5.88
C TYR A 500 5.32 25.71 6.94
N ILE A 501 5.34 24.95 8.03
CA ILE A 501 4.37 25.09 9.14
C ILE A 501 5.09 25.39 10.44
N GLY A 502 4.53 26.29 11.25
CA GLY A 502 5.02 26.65 12.59
C GLY A 502 4.31 25.94 13.73
N SER A 503 3.22 25.20 13.45
CA SER A 503 2.52 24.40 14.46
C SER A 503 1.83 23.18 13.85
N THR A 504 1.35 22.27 14.70
CA THR A 504 0.78 20.99 14.26
C THR A 504 -0.52 21.17 13.47
N LEU A 505 -0.67 20.43 12.38
CA LEU A 505 -1.94 20.29 11.67
C LEU A 505 -2.81 19.28 12.40
N LYS A 506 -4.01 19.70 12.79
CA LYS A 506 -4.99 18.84 13.45
C LYS A 506 -5.81 18.13 12.39
N LEU A 507 -5.72 16.80 12.38
CA LEU A 507 -6.42 15.97 11.40
C LEU A 507 -7.45 15.07 12.10
N PRO A 508 -8.75 15.26 11.85
CA PRO A 508 -9.79 14.38 12.38
C PRO A 508 -9.70 12.95 11.82
N ILE A 509 -9.94 11.96 12.67
CA ILE A 509 -10.15 10.56 12.28
C ILE A 509 -11.65 10.31 12.13
N ASP A 510 -12.22 10.65 10.97
CA ASP A 510 -13.66 10.59 10.70
C ASP A 510 -14.04 10.15 9.28
N SER A 511 -13.07 9.59 8.55
CA SER A 511 -13.16 9.11 7.17
C SER A 511 -13.42 10.18 6.11
N ASN A 512 -13.49 11.46 6.50
CA ASN A 512 -13.80 12.57 5.59
C ASN A 512 -12.67 13.58 5.48
N HIS A 513 -11.73 13.57 6.43
CA HIS A 513 -10.60 14.47 6.46
C HIS A 513 -9.29 13.84 5.97
N GLY A 514 -8.46 14.68 5.36
CA GLY A 514 -7.17 14.24 4.87
C GLY A 514 -6.28 15.33 4.30
N ILE A 515 -5.10 14.92 3.83
CA ILE A 515 -4.18 15.75 3.06
C ILE A 515 -3.70 14.94 1.87
N ILE A 516 -3.81 15.50 0.67
CA ILE A 516 -3.36 14.85 -0.57
C ILE A 516 -2.47 15.81 -1.33
N GLY A 517 -1.28 15.37 -1.73
CA GLY A 517 -0.36 16.14 -2.57
C GLY A 517 -0.37 15.69 -4.04
N GLN A 518 0.62 16.18 -4.79
CA GLN A 518 0.87 15.85 -6.21
C GLN A 518 2.04 14.87 -6.40
N GLY A 519 2.46 14.22 -5.32
CA GLY A 519 3.44 13.15 -5.29
C GLY A 519 4.59 13.42 -4.32
N THR A 520 5.22 12.34 -3.87
CA THR A 520 6.30 12.35 -2.86
C THR A 520 7.48 13.24 -3.27
N GLY A 521 7.79 13.36 -4.56
CA GLY A 521 8.83 14.25 -5.08
C GLY A 521 8.38 15.69 -5.35
N LYS A 522 7.08 15.99 -5.26
CA LYS A 522 6.49 17.27 -5.72
C LYS A 522 5.76 18.07 -4.65
N THR A 523 5.29 17.44 -3.58
CA THR A 523 4.55 18.12 -2.50
C THR A 523 5.19 17.80 -1.16
N VAL A 524 5.56 18.84 -0.41
CA VAL A 524 6.32 18.68 0.85
C VAL A 524 5.73 19.55 1.94
N ILE A 525 5.49 19.00 3.13
CA ILE A 525 5.20 19.77 4.34
C ILE A 525 6.42 19.72 5.26
N VAL A 526 6.87 20.89 5.73
CA VAL A 526 8.11 21.06 6.49
C VAL A 526 7.84 21.79 7.80
N GLY A 527 8.34 21.25 8.91
CA GLY A 527 8.35 21.97 10.18
C GLY A 527 9.37 23.11 10.17
N LEU A 528 8.96 24.32 10.53
CA LEU A 528 9.87 25.46 10.74
C LEU A 528 10.87 25.16 11.87
N THR A 529 10.45 24.37 12.85
CA THR A 529 11.24 23.84 13.96
C THR A 529 11.00 22.33 14.12
N ASP A 530 11.81 21.66 14.94
CA ASP A 530 11.78 20.20 15.14
C ASP A 530 11.16 19.78 16.49
N ASP A 531 10.42 20.68 17.15
CA ASP A 531 9.90 20.52 18.52
C ASP A 531 8.40 20.19 18.60
N PHE A 532 7.69 20.09 17.46
CA PHE A 532 6.27 19.73 17.42
C PHE A 532 5.97 18.65 16.35
N PRO A 533 4.88 17.87 16.46
CA PRO A 533 4.45 16.93 15.41
C PRO A 533 3.90 17.67 14.19
N LEU A 534 4.25 17.29 12.97
CA LEU A 534 3.70 17.93 11.77
C LEU A 534 2.18 17.70 11.67
N ILE A 535 1.72 16.49 11.95
CA ILE A 535 0.29 16.13 12.00
C ILE A 535 -0.03 15.51 13.37
N SER A 536 -1.08 16.01 14.03
CA SER A 536 -1.68 15.39 15.22
C SER A 536 -3.08 14.91 14.91
N LEU A 537 -3.35 13.63 15.14
CA LEU A 537 -4.67 13.04 14.92
C LEU A 537 -5.62 13.39 16.07
N THR A 538 -6.90 13.57 15.76
CA THR A 538 -7.93 13.96 16.73
C THR A 538 -9.19 13.09 16.58
N GLY A 539 -9.81 12.70 17.70
CA GLY A 539 -11.03 11.87 17.75
C GLY A 539 -10.79 10.38 17.45
N GLY A 540 -11.72 9.78 16.69
CA GLY A 540 -11.58 8.44 16.09
C GLY A 540 -12.12 7.27 16.90
N GLN A 541 -13.21 6.67 16.42
CA GLN A 541 -13.68 5.34 16.83
C GLN A 541 -13.99 4.53 15.56
N ASP A 542 -13.22 3.47 15.30
CA ASP A 542 -13.37 2.61 14.11
C ASP A 542 -13.39 3.39 12.78
N ALA A 543 -12.53 4.41 12.66
CA ALA A 543 -12.53 5.34 11.54
C ALA A 543 -11.13 5.56 10.95
N ASN A 544 -11.06 6.20 9.77
CA ASN A 544 -9.80 6.54 9.09
C ASN A 544 -9.60 8.04 8.85
N PHE A 545 -8.43 8.37 8.34
CA PHE A 545 -8.10 9.62 7.67
C PHE A 545 -7.42 9.31 6.32
N ILE A 546 -7.34 10.32 5.45
CA ILE A 546 -6.66 10.19 4.15
C ILE A 546 -5.31 10.91 4.18
N LEU A 547 -4.24 10.24 3.78
CA LEU A 547 -2.93 10.87 3.62
C LEU A 547 -2.17 10.27 2.44
N SER A 548 -1.99 11.03 1.36
CA SER A 548 -1.38 10.47 0.15
C SER A 548 -0.55 11.45 -0.66
N TYR A 549 0.49 10.94 -1.33
CA TYR A 549 1.25 11.65 -2.36
C TYR A 549 2.01 12.90 -1.87
N LEU A 550 2.73 12.80 -0.75
CA LEU A 550 3.52 13.90 -0.21
C LEU A 550 4.72 13.44 0.63
N THR A 551 5.67 14.36 0.84
CA THR A 551 6.75 14.22 1.82
C THR A 551 6.46 15.06 3.07
N LEU A 552 6.69 14.49 4.25
CA LEU A 552 6.67 15.15 5.55
C LEU A 552 8.10 15.22 6.08
N GLN A 553 8.67 16.42 6.23
CA GLN A 553 10.09 16.59 6.57
C GLN A 553 10.33 17.51 7.78
N GLY A 554 11.22 17.08 8.68
CA GLY A 554 11.46 17.78 9.94
C GLY A 554 10.26 17.71 10.88
N GLY A 555 10.23 18.59 11.89
CA GLY A 555 9.32 18.42 13.01
C GLY A 555 9.82 17.31 13.96
N SER A 556 9.22 17.23 15.14
CA SER A 556 9.55 16.14 16.09
C SER A 556 9.02 14.80 15.59
N LYS A 557 7.85 14.81 14.92
CA LYS A 557 7.15 13.62 14.44
C LYS A 557 6.44 13.92 13.12
N GLY A 558 6.34 12.93 12.24
CA GLY A 558 5.49 13.04 11.06
C GLY A 558 4.01 13.02 11.43
N ILE A 559 3.55 11.90 11.99
CA ILE A 559 2.20 11.73 12.55
C ILE A 559 2.30 11.40 14.04
N TYR A 560 1.44 12.03 14.83
CA TYR A 560 1.26 11.75 16.25
C TYR A 560 -0.21 11.44 16.53
N ALA A 561 -0.47 10.22 17.01
CA ALA A 561 -1.78 9.80 17.48
C ALA A 561 -1.69 9.54 18.99
N SER A 562 -2.63 10.08 19.76
CA SER A 562 -2.63 9.87 21.20
C SER A 562 -4.03 9.88 21.78
N GLN A 563 -4.30 8.97 22.73
CA GLN A 563 -5.57 8.94 23.46
C GLN A 563 -5.90 10.26 24.17
N ASP A 564 -4.89 11.10 24.42
CA ASP A 564 -5.03 12.47 24.94
C ASP A 564 -5.93 13.34 24.02
N PHE A 565 -6.15 12.93 22.77
CA PHE A 565 -6.96 13.62 21.77
C PHE A 565 -8.21 12.83 21.32
N GLY A 566 -8.65 11.82 22.07
CA GLY A 566 -9.86 11.04 21.78
C GLY A 566 -9.65 9.53 21.94
N THR A 567 -10.62 8.71 21.53
CA THR A 567 -10.49 7.24 21.62
C THR A 567 -9.36 6.70 20.75
N GLN A 568 -9.06 7.30 19.59
CA GLN A 568 -8.00 6.86 18.67
C GLN A 568 -8.07 5.37 18.33
N HIS A 569 -9.28 4.87 18.05
CA HIS A 569 -9.43 3.58 17.40
C HIS A 569 -9.44 3.80 15.89
N ILE A 570 -8.30 3.49 15.26
CA ILE A 570 -7.96 3.82 13.89
C ILE A 570 -8.08 2.54 13.06
N ALA A 571 -8.91 2.54 12.02
CA ALA A 571 -9.10 1.35 11.19
C ALA A 571 -9.29 1.67 9.72
N TYR A 572 -8.89 0.75 8.83
CA TYR A 572 -9.05 0.89 7.38
C TYR A 572 -8.38 2.15 6.79
N GLN A 573 -7.14 2.45 7.21
CA GLN A 573 -6.44 3.66 6.76
C GLN A 573 -6.24 3.70 5.24
N ASN A 574 -6.49 4.89 4.68
CA ASN A 574 -6.18 5.24 3.30
C ASN A 574 -4.91 6.09 3.30
N MET A 575 -3.76 5.44 3.52
CA MET A 575 -2.45 6.09 3.53
C MET A 575 -1.52 5.43 2.53
N LYS A 576 -1.06 6.19 1.52
CA LYS A 576 -0.14 5.67 0.51
C LYS A 576 0.79 6.72 -0.09
N PHE A 577 2.00 6.33 -0.47
CA PHE A 577 3.00 7.23 -1.04
C PHE A 577 3.24 8.45 -0.15
N VAL A 578 3.69 8.19 1.08
CA VAL A 578 4.06 9.22 2.06
C VAL A 578 5.50 8.97 2.49
N VAL A 579 6.36 9.98 2.38
CA VAL A 579 7.74 9.91 2.85
C VAL A 579 7.89 10.73 4.13
N PHE A 580 8.22 10.06 5.22
CA PHE A 580 8.60 10.63 6.51
C PHE A 580 10.11 10.80 6.54
N ARG A 581 10.60 12.03 6.75
CA ARG A 581 12.02 12.33 6.68
C ARG A 581 12.51 13.22 7.82
N ASN A 582 13.62 12.84 8.44
CA ASN A 582 14.34 13.61 9.47
C ASN A 582 13.49 13.95 10.71
N GLN A 583 12.73 12.98 11.24
CA GLN A 583 11.95 13.14 12.48
C GLN A 583 12.51 12.28 13.62
N ASN A 584 12.13 12.57 14.87
CA ASN A 584 12.35 11.58 15.93
C ASN A 584 11.51 10.34 15.61
N TYR A 585 10.22 10.51 15.34
CA TYR A 585 9.33 9.43 14.95
C TYR A 585 8.65 9.73 13.61
N GLY A 586 8.72 8.82 12.65
CA GLY A 586 7.90 8.97 11.43
C GLY A 586 6.43 8.95 11.80
N ILE A 587 6.00 7.89 12.48
CA ILE A 587 4.67 7.74 13.09
C ILE A 587 4.85 7.32 14.54
N GLU A 588 4.21 8.03 15.47
CA GLU A 588 4.05 7.60 16.86
C GLU A 588 2.58 7.39 17.20
N LEU A 589 2.27 6.19 17.70
CA LEU A 589 0.98 5.80 18.25
C LEU A 589 1.14 5.71 19.77
N LYS A 590 0.86 6.82 20.46
CA LYS A 590 1.01 6.93 21.90
C LYS A 590 -0.28 6.55 22.62
N GLN A 591 -0.28 5.34 23.15
CA GLN A 591 -1.32 4.81 24.03
C GLN A 591 -2.71 4.88 23.36
N ILE A 592 -2.76 4.67 22.05
CA ILE A 592 -4.03 4.67 21.31
C ILE A 592 -4.87 3.45 21.69
N ARG A 593 -6.19 3.51 21.47
CA ARG A 593 -7.08 2.36 21.69
C ARG A 593 -6.93 1.26 20.65
N GLY A 594 -6.48 1.56 19.43
CA GLY A 594 -6.20 0.49 18.48
C GLY A 594 -5.86 0.99 17.08
N LEU A 595 -5.03 0.24 16.37
CA LEU A 595 -4.81 0.38 14.94
C LEU A 595 -5.18 -0.95 14.26
N ASP A 596 -6.40 -1.07 13.74
CA ASP A 596 -6.95 -2.34 13.26
C ASP A 596 -7.20 -2.40 11.73
N ASN A 597 -6.89 -3.53 11.10
CA ASN A 597 -7.19 -3.81 9.70
C ASN A 597 -6.61 -2.80 8.68
N ASN A 598 -5.39 -2.33 8.91
CA ASN A 598 -4.79 -1.28 8.06
C ASN A 598 -3.91 -1.83 6.94
N PHE A 599 -3.79 -1.05 5.87
CA PHE A 599 -2.90 -1.30 4.75
C PHE A 599 -2.04 -0.06 4.50
N LEU A 600 -0.78 -0.14 4.90
CA LEU A 600 0.18 0.94 4.88
C LEU A 600 1.09 0.76 3.68
N GLU A 601 0.85 1.54 2.63
CA GLU A 601 1.34 1.22 1.29
C GLU A 601 2.38 2.23 0.76
N ASN A 602 3.52 1.76 0.27
CA ASN A 602 4.55 2.61 -0.33
C ASN A 602 4.96 3.79 0.58
N LEU A 603 5.11 3.54 1.87
CA LEU A 603 5.59 4.52 2.84
C LEU A 603 7.11 4.49 2.91
N GLY A 604 7.72 5.66 2.91
CA GLY A 604 9.15 5.84 3.11
C GLY A 604 9.44 6.43 4.48
N PHE A 605 10.41 5.87 5.20
CA PHE A 605 10.92 6.40 6.47
C PHE A 605 12.41 6.62 6.32
N VAL A 606 12.87 7.87 6.39
CA VAL A 606 14.25 8.26 6.08
C VAL A 606 14.83 9.08 7.23
N ASP A 607 15.96 8.61 7.79
CA ASP A 607 16.67 9.30 8.86
C ASP A 607 15.79 9.59 10.09
N CYS A 608 14.90 8.65 10.45
CA CYS A 608 14.09 8.75 11.66
C CYS A 608 14.78 8.07 12.84
N THR A 609 14.62 8.58 14.07
CA THR A 609 15.06 7.81 15.26
C THR A 609 14.29 6.49 15.35
N ILE A 610 12.96 6.54 15.22
CA ILE A 610 12.12 5.37 14.96
C ILE A 610 11.21 5.65 13.75
N GLY A 611 11.13 4.73 12.78
CA GLY A 611 10.24 4.89 11.64
C GLY A 611 8.77 4.82 12.06
N PHE A 612 8.33 3.64 12.52
CA PHE A 612 7.00 3.39 13.06
C PHE A 612 7.08 2.97 14.52
N PHE A 613 6.42 3.70 15.42
CA PHE A 613 6.50 3.49 16.85
C PHE A 613 5.12 3.34 17.50
N GLN A 614 4.85 2.16 18.05
CA GLN A 614 3.77 1.94 19.01
C GLN A 614 4.35 2.11 20.41
N ASN A 615 3.80 3.09 21.12
CA ASN A 615 4.10 3.39 22.51
C ASN A 615 2.86 2.97 23.32
N PRO A 616 2.78 1.68 23.74
CA PRO A 616 1.54 1.08 24.23
C PRO A 616 1.13 1.61 25.60
N LEU A 617 -0.13 1.39 25.97
CA LEU A 617 -0.58 1.50 27.36
C LEU A 617 0.22 0.52 28.25
N THR A 618 0.85 1.02 29.31
CA THR A 618 1.54 0.19 30.30
C THR A 618 0.62 -0.01 31.51
N PRO A 619 0.21 -1.26 31.84
CA PRO A 619 -0.61 -1.52 33.01
C PRO A 619 0.10 -1.04 34.29
N TYR A 620 -0.62 -0.32 35.15
CA TYR A 620 -0.17 0.00 36.51
C TYR A 620 -0.84 -0.96 37.49
N ALA A 621 -0.30 -1.11 38.71
CA ALA A 621 -0.75 -2.09 39.70
C ALA A 621 -2.27 -2.11 39.99
N ASN A 622 -2.98 -1.02 39.70
CA ASN A 622 -4.40 -0.85 39.97
C ASN A 622 -5.24 -0.55 38.70
N ASN A 623 -4.61 -0.50 37.53
CA ASN A 623 -5.26 -0.29 36.23
C ASN A 623 -4.68 -1.28 35.20
N ILE A 624 -5.48 -2.30 34.88
CA ILE A 624 -5.15 -3.41 33.98
C ILE A 624 -5.51 -3.11 32.51
N ASP A 625 -5.74 -1.85 32.15
CA ASP A 625 -6.13 -1.50 30.79
C ASP A 625 -5.00 -1.83 29.79
N THR A 626 -5.19 -2.93 29.07
CA THR A 626 -4.35 -3.40 27.96
C THR A 626 -5.03 -3.16 26.60
N SER A 627 -5.93 -2.18 26.50
CA SER A 627 -6.71 -1.96 25.29
C SER A 627 -5.89 -1.40 24.13
N SER A 628 -4.60 -1.06 24.29
CA SER A 628 -3.76 -0.59 23.19
C SER A 628 -3.21 -1.74 22.36
N PHE A 629 -3.49 -1.74 21.05
CA PHE A 629 -3.02 -2.76 20.11
C PHE A 629 -2.82 -2.22 18.70
N VAL A 630 -2.05 -2.96 17.91
CA VAL A 630 -2.00 -2.89 16.45
C VAL A 630 -2.37 -4.28 15.95
N ASP A 631 -3.47 -4.41 15.23
CA ASP A 631 -3.96 -5.71 14.76
C ASP A 631 -4.14 -5.66 13.22
N LYS A 632 -3.81 -6.78 12.58
CA LYS A 632 -4.10 -7.09 11.17
C LYS A 632 -3.59 -6.01 10.20
N THR A 633 -2.49 -5.35 10.57
CA THR A 633 -1.90 -4.25 9.82
C THR A 633 -0.81 -4.76 8.90
N MET A 634 -0.93 -4.46 7.61
CA MET A 634 0.08 -4.80 6.62
C MET A 634 0.87 -3.56 6.19
N PHE A 635 2.19 -3.65 6.28
CA PHE A 635 3.17 -2.79 5.64
C PHE A 635 3.49 -3.41 4.27
N TYR A 636 3.16 -2.70 3.18
CA TYR A 636 3.32 -3.21 1.82
C TYR A 636 4.17 -2.25 0.99
N LYS A 637 5.30 -2.73 0.44
CA LYS A 637 6.24 -1.88 -0.33
C LYS A 637 6.85 -0.72 0.45
N ASN A 638 6.94 -0.86 1.77
CA ASN A 638 7.50 0.20 2.62
C ASN A 638 9.02 0.14 2.65
N GLN A 639 9.66 1.30 2.73
CA GLN A 639 11.10 1.46 2.78
C GLN A 639 11.51 2.17 4.07
N PHE A 640 12.36 1.54 4.87
CA PHE A 640 12.94 2.11 6.07
C PHE A 640 14.44 2.29 5.87
N ILE A 641 14.87 3.53 5.74
CA ILE A 641 16.20 3.92 5.30
C ILE A 641 16.88 4.72 6.40
N ASN A 642 18.00 4.21 6.91
CA ASN A 642 18.83 4.89 7.92
C ASN A 642 18.03 5.30 9.17
N CYS A 643 17.04 4.50 9.57
CA CYS A 643 16.33 4.72 10.81
C CYS A 643 17.13 4.12 11.97
N GLY A 644 17.13 4.75 13.14
CA GLY A 644 17.73 4.15 14.35
C GLY A 644 17.10 2.77 14.62
N THR A 645 15.78 2.75 14.80
CA THR A 645 14.95 1.54 14.70
C THR A 645 13.92 1.72 13.61
N ALA A 646 13.81 0.82 12.63
CA ALA A 646 12.81 0.98 11.58
C ALA A 646 11.38 0.82 12.11
N VAL A 647 11.09 -0.28 12.82
CA VAL A 647 9.79 -0.53 13.44
C VAL A 647 9.96 -0.96 14.89
N SER A 648 9.22 -0.31 15.79
CA SER A 648 9.10 -0.72 17.19
C SER A 648 7.62 -0.85 17.58
N MET A 649 7.19 -2.10 17.78
CA MET A 649 5.84 -2.47 18.17
C MET A 649 5.91 -3.35 19.43
N LEU A 650 6.13 -2.67 20.55
CA LEU A 650 6.06 -3.31 21.85
C LEU A 650 4.60 -3.22 22.29
N ALA A 651 4.03 -4.35 22.69
CA ALA A 651 2.61 -4.42 23.02
C ALA A 651 2.42 -4.97 24.45
N THR A 652 1.32 -4.57 25.09
CA THR A 652 0.94 -5.06 26.43
C THR A 652 -0.22 -6.05 26.40
N ARG A 653 -1.08 -5.95 25.38
CA ARG A 653 -1.89 -7.05 24.83
C ARG A 653 -1.19 -7.60 23.58
N ALA A 654 -1.52 -8.81 23.16
CA ALA A 654 -1.00 -9.37 21.92
C ALA A 654 -1.55 -8.66 20.67
N ASP A 655 -0.65 -8.14 19.84
CA ASP A 655 -0.91 -7.64 18.48
C ASP A 655 -1.03 -8.84 17.51
N ASN A 656 -2.06 -8.88 16.67
CA ASN A 656 -2.44 -10.06 15.91
C ASN A 656 -2.22 -9.88 14.41
N LEU A 657 -1.52 -10.83 13.78
CA LEU A 657 -1.38 -10.95 12.33
C LEU A 657 -0.88 -9.66 11.64
N ASP A 658 0.13 -9.01 12.20
CA ASP A 658 0.81 -7.91 11.50
C ASP A 658 1.82 -8.44 10.48
N ALA A 659 1.98 -7.70 9.38
CA ALA A 659 2.73 -8.17 8.23
C ALA A 659 3.63 -7.12 7.60
N TRP A 660 4.85 -7.52 7.25
CA TRP A 660 5.74 -6.78 6.35
C TRP A 660 5.89 -7.57 5.07
N VAL A 661 5.37 -7.03 3.98
CA VAL A 661 5.35 -7.69 2.67
C VAL A 661 6.03 -6.79 1.66
N ASP A 662 6.96 -7.34 0.90
CA ASP A 662 7.70 -6.58 -0.10
C ASP A 662 8.30 -5.31 0.53
N CYS A 663 8.92 -5.38 1.72
CA CYS A 663 9.52 -4.21 2.38
C CYS A 663 11.06 -4.20 2.33
N LYS A 664 11.63 -3.00 2.33
CA LYS A 664 13.07 -2.76 2.43
C LYS A 664 13.44 -2.20 3.80
N PHE A 665 14.40 -2.84 4.44
CA PHE A 665 15.03 -2.39 5.67
C PHE A 665 16.51 -2.20 5.39
N ASP A 666 16.99 -0.95 5.43
CA ASP A 666 18.34 -0.62 4.97
C ASP A 666 18.98 0.47 5.82
N ARG A 667 20.12 0.15 6.45
CA ARG A 667 20.88 1.00 7.38
C ARG A 667 20.13 1.33 8.68
N GLY A 668 20.85 1.24 9.80
CA GLY A 668 20.30 1.54 11.13
C GLY A 668 20.93 0.71 12.24
N GLN A 669 20.32 0.77 13.42
CA GLN A 669 20.70 -0.08 14.55
C GLN A 669 19.84 -1.35 14.61
N LYS A 670 18.54 -1.23 14.36
CA LYS A 670 17.60 -2.36 14.41
C LYS A 670 16.50 -2.22 13.36
N ALA A 671 16.17 -3.30 12.67
CA ALA A 671 15.07 -3.28 11.70
C ALA A 671 13.72 -3.41 12.41
N ILE A 672 13.57 -4.47 13.19
CA ILE A 672 12.27 -4.84 13.78
C ILE A 672 12.46 -5.11 15.27
N ASN A 673 11.65 -4.42 16.08
CA ASN A 673 11.60 -4.55 17.53
C ASN A 673 10.17 -4.84 17.99
N LEU A 674 9.87 -6.10 18.23
CA LEU A 674 8.53 -6.54 18.62
C LEU A 674 8.52 -7.17 20.00
N ALA A 675 7.39 -7.07 20.69
CA ALA A 675 7.08 -7.86 21.88
C ALA A 675 5.59 -8.14 21.93
N ASN A 676 5.21 -9.30 22.48
CA ASN A 676 3.82 -9.75 22.61
C ASN A 676 3.08 -9.69 21.28
N GLN A 677 3.58 -10.42 20.28
CA GLN A 677 2.93 -10.54 18.98
C GLN A 677 2.37 -11.94 18.80
N ASN A 678 1.20 -12.02 18.18
CA ASN A 678 0.56 -13.25 17.75
C ASN A 678 0.67 -13.35 16.23
N THR A 679 1.62 -14.19 15.79
CA THR A 679 1.92 -14.49 14.38
C THR A 679 2.24 -13.27 13.51
N PRO A 680 3.25 -12.47 13.90
CA PRO A 680 3.80 -11.47 13.00
C PRO A 680 4.53 -12.17 11.83
N LEU A 681 4.35 -11.65 10.62
CA LEU A 681 4.90 -12.25 9.40
C LEU A 681 5.75 -11.28 8.59
N ILE A 682 6.86 -11.77 8.07
CA ILE A 682 7.73 -11.06 7.14
C ILE A 682 7.77 -11.89 5.86
N ALA A 683 7.37 -11.30 4.74
CA ALA A 683 7.31 -11.97 3.45
C ALA A 683 8.01 -11.15 2.38
N ASN A 684 8.90 -11.78 1.64
CA ASN A 684 9.56 -11.18 0.49
C ASN A 684 10.28 -9.85 0.80
N CYS A 685 10.89 -9.74 1.99
CA CYS A 685 11.60 -8.53 2.43
C CYS A 685 13.13 -8.65 2.30
N ASP A 686 13.81 -7.50 2.31
CA ASP A 686 15.27 -7.39 2.35
C ASP A 686 15.74 -6.60 3.58
N PHE A 687 16.74 -7.12 4.28
CA PHE A 687 17.36 -6.52 5.46
C PHE A 687 18.87 -6.37 5.24
N SER A 688 19.37 -5.13 5.26
CA SER A 688 20.78 -4.87 4.99
C SER A 688 21.37 -3.69 5.75
N ASN A 689 22.69 -3.73 5.92
CA ASN A 689 23.50 -2.63 6.46
C ASN A 689 23.19 -2.22 7.92
N TYR A 690 22.67 -3.14 8.74
CA TYR A 690 22.45 -2.90 10.18
C TYR A 690 23.72 -3.11 11.01
N THR A 691 23.86 -2.32 12.08
CA THR A 691 25.08 -2.28 12.92
C THR A 691 24.83 -2.48 14.42
N GLY A 692 23.58 -2.64 14.86
CA GLY A 692 23.25 -2.81 16.27
C GLY A 692 23.55 -4.22 16.80
N ALA A 693 22.97 -4.55 17.96
CA ALA A 693 23.13 -5.88 18.56
C ALA A 693 22.39 -6.97 17.78
N ASN A 694 21.19 -6.67 17.29
CA ASN A 694 20.35 -7.59 16.53
C ASN A 694 19.65 -6.84 15.40
N VAL A 695 19.42 -7.52 14.26
CA VAL A 695 18.59 -6.97 13.18
C VAL A 695 17.12 -7.04 13.58
N ILE A 696 16.69 -8.18 14.14
CA ILE A 696 15.30 -8.45 14.52
C ILE A 696 15.26 -8.92 15.98
N THR A 697 14.35 -8.36 16.76
CA THR A 697 13.98 -8.86 18.09
C THR A 697 12.47 -9.05 18.18
N SER A 698 12.00 -10.20 18.68
CA SER A 698 10.57 -10.50 18.81
C SER A 698 10.28 -11.54 19.91
N SER A 699 9.02 -11.71 20.32
CA SER A 699 8.59 -12.93 21.03
C SER A 699 8.54 -14.12 20.05
N SER A 700 7.86 -13.96 18.93
CA SER A 700 7.76 -14.93 17.84
C SER A 700 7.87 -14.22 16.49
N ILE A 701 8.38 -14.88 15.46
CA ILE A 701 8.42 -14.28 14.11
C ILE A 701 8.40 -15.36 13.03
N SER A 702 7.59 -15.15 12.00
CA SER A 702 7.58 -15.98 10.79
C SER A 702 8.18 -15.21 9.61
N MET A 703 9.06 -15.86 8.83
CA MET A 703 9.79 -15.25 7.72
C MET A 703 9.71 -16.13 6.47
N TYR A 704 9.33 -15.53 5.35
CA TYR A 704 9.08 -16.21 4.08
C TYR A 704 9.80 -15.52 2.93
N ASN A 705 10.56 -16.27 2.12
CA ASN A 705 11.24 -15.79 0.92
C ASN A 705 12.02 -14.47 1.13
N SER A 706 12.70 -14.30 2.27
CA SER A 706 13.35 -13.04 2.67
C SER A 706 14.87 -13.13 2.71
N ASN A 707 15.57 -11.99 2.58
CA ASN A 707 17.03 -11.94 2.52
C ASN A 707 17.56 -11.06 3.64
N VAL A 708 18.63 -11.52 4.27
CA VAL A 708 19.38 -10.76 5.27
C VAL A 708 20.85 -10.80 4.89
N PHE A 709 21.43 -9.64 4.60
CA PHE A 709 22.79 -9.56 4.03
C PHE A 709 23.48 -8.23 4.33
N ASN A 710 24.80 -8.26 4.31
CA ASN A 710 25.66 -7.09 4.54
C ASN A 710 25.39 -6.39 5.88
N ASN A 711 25.05 -7.16 6.93
CA ASN A 711 24.89 -6.62 8.28
C ASN A 711 26.17 -6.83 9.09
N SER A 712 26.54 -5.81 9.87
CA SER A 712 27.74 -5.78 10.73
C SER A 712 27.32 -5.65 12.19
N ILE A 713 26.55 -6.62 12.66
CA ILE A 713 25.98 -6.64 14.01
C ILE A 713 26.93 -7.23 15.05
N THR A 714 26.73 -6.88 16.32
CA THR A 714 27.58 -7.33 17.44
C THR A 714 27.05 -8.56 18.18
N GLY A 715 25.76 -8.90 18.01
CA GLY A 715 25.09 -10.02 18.67
C GLY A 715 24.67 -11.12 17.68
N SER A 716 23.37 -11.23 17.44
CA SER A 716 22.79 -12.24 16.53
C SER A 716 21.78 -11.63 15.57
N THR A 717 21.57 -12.24 14.41
CA THR A 717 20.62 -11.72 13.41
C THR A 717 19.22 -11.59 13.98
N ILE A 718 18.71 -12.66 14.59
CA ILE A 718 17.40 -12.71 15.24
C ILE A 718 17.58 -13.01 16.73
N ARG A 719 16.83 -12.31 17.57
CA ARG A 719 16.64 -12.68 18.99
C ARG A 719 15.15 -12.85 19.27
N ALA A 720 14.69 -14.09 19.26
CA ALA A 720 13.29 -14.44 19.49
C ALA A 720 13.13 -15.78 20.23
N ILE A 721 11.96 -15.99 20.85
CA ILE A 721 11.62 -17.24 21.56
C ILE A 721 11.19 -18.31 20.56
N SER A 722 10.48 -17.94 19.49
CA SER A 722 10.05 -18.87 18.45
C SER A 722 10.22 -18.29 17.06
N THR A 723 10.75 -19.08 16.11
CA THR A 723 10.92 -18.67 14.72
C THR A 723 10.41 -19.74 13.76
N ASN A 724 9.79 -19.29 12.66
CA ASN A 724 9.42 -20.13 11.52
C ASN A 724 9.96 -19.49 10.25
N ILE A 725 10.89 -20.14 9.58
CA ILE A 725 11.64 -19.56 8.46
C ILE A 725 11.52 -20.49 7.27
N GLU A 726 11.02 -19.99 6.14
CA GLU A 726 10.90 -20.77 4.91
C GLU A 726 11.43 -19.99 3.70
N GLY A 727 12.26 -20.64 2.88
CA GLY A 727 12.74 -20.07 1.62
C GLY A 727 13.65 -18.84 1.78
N CYS A 728 14.25 -18.62 2.95
CA CYS A 728 15.01 -17.40 3.24
C CYS A 728 16.52 -17.58 3.00
N ASN A 729 17.21 -16.48 2.74
CA ASN A 729 18.67 -16.43 2.63
C ASN A 729 19.26 -15.50 3.69
N PHE A 730 20.03 -16.08 4.60
CA PHE A 730 20.80 -15.36 5.61
C PHE A 730 22.28 -15.44 5.22
N LEU A 731 22.79 -14.37 4.63
CA LEU A 731 24.10 -14.33 3.98
C LEU A 731 25.21 -13.79 4.89
N ASP A 732 24.85 -13.28 6.07
CA ASP A 732 25.81 -12.76 7.04
C ASP A 732 26.48 -13.89 7.84
N ASN A 733 27.75 -13.66 8.23
CA ASN A 733 28.51 -14.59 9.07
C ASN A 733 28.13 -14.51 10.57
N ALA A 734 27.35 -13.50 10.96
CA ALA A 734 26.92 -13.32 12.35
C ALA A 734 26.11 -14.54 12.84
N PRO A 735 26.17 -14.88 14.14
CA PRO A 735 25.30 -15.90 14.72
C PRO A 735 23.83 -15.64 14.37
N MET A 736 23.10 -16.68 14.00
CA MET A 736 21.72 -16.54 13.57
C MET A 736 20.81 -16.19 14.75
N PHE A 737 21.00 -16.86 15.88
CA PHE A 737 20.17 -16.73 17.09
C PHE A 737 21.01 -16.44 18.33
N SER A 738 20.36 -15.89 19.36
CA SER A 738 20.93 -15.69 20.70
C SER A 738 19.93 -16.12 21.78
N PRO A 739 20.40 -16.54 22.98
CA PRO A 739 19.52 -17.02 24.03
C PRO A 739 18.63 -15.91 24.61
N VAL A 740 17.43 -16.29 25.05
CA VAL A 740 16.44 -15.41 25.69
C VAL A 740 16.23 -15.86 27.13
N LEU A 741 16.41 -14.94 28.08
CA LEU A 741 16.39 -15.26 29.51
C LEU A 741 15.05 -15.91 29.91
N TYR A 742 15.09 -16.97 30.72
CA TYR A 742 13.94 -17.74 31.18
C TYR A 742 13.10 -18.44 30.10
N ASN A 743 13.61 -18.52 28.87
CA ASN A 743 12.87 -19.10 27.75
C ASN A 743 13.71 -20.14 26.99
N THR A 744 13.05 -21.24 26.61
CA THR A 744 13.51 -22.16 25.57
C THR A 744 13.29 -21.50 24.23
N ILE A 745 14.32 -21.47 23.38
CA ILE A 745 14.19 -20.98 22.01
C ILE A 745 13.79 -22.12 21.08
N ASN A 746 12.85 -21.84 20.18
CA ASN A 746 12.25 -22.82 19.26
C ASN A 746 12.43 -22.36 17.82
N ASN A 747 13.35 -22.98 17.08
CA ASN A 747 13.74 -22.54 15.75
C ASN A 747 13.31 -23.53 14.67
N HIS A 748 12.49 -23.11 13.72
CA HIS A 748 12.05 -23.97 12.62
C HIS A 748 12.52 -23.37 11.31
N ILE A 749 13.40 -24.08 10.61
CA ILE A 749 14.07 -23.58 9.41
C ILE A 749 13.85 -24.58 8.28
N ILE A 750 13.15 -24.12 7.25
CA ILE A 750 12.70 -24.92 6.12
C ILE A 750 13.25 -24.28 4.84
N ASN A 751 13.76 -25.08 3.90
CA ASN A 751 14.11 -24.62 2.55
C ASN A 751 15.02 -23.37 2.49
N SER A 752 15.87 -23.17 3.49
CA SER A 752 16.61 -21.90 3.65
C SER A 752 18.11 -22.12 3.58
N THR A 753 18.83 -21.06 3.20
CA THR A 753 20.29 -21.03 3.22
C THR A 753 20.75 -20.06 4.30
N ILE A 754 21.57 -20.55 5.24
CA ILE A 754 22.09 -19.78 6.37
C ILE A 754 23.60 -19.89 6.42
N THR A 755 24.26 -18.73 6.42
CA THR A 755 25.72 -18.63 6.47
C THR A 755 26.23 -18.72 7.90
N GLY A 756 25.69 -17.89 8.78
CA GLY A 756 26.02 -17.83 10.21
C GLY A 756 25.70 -19.10 11.01
N ASN A 757 26.25 -19.16 12.22
CA ASN A 757 26.05 -20.30 13.13
C ASN A 757 24.60 -20.35 13.64
N VAL A 758 23.93 -21.49 13.50
CA VAL A 758 22.56 -21.73 13.99
C VAL A 758 22.52 -22.40 15.36
N VAL A 759 23.63 -22.98 15.83
CA VAL A 759 23.70 -23.59 17.16
C VAL A 759 23.82 -22.50 18.21
N VAL A 760 22.87 -22.48 19.15
CA VAL A 760 22.88 -21.49 20.23
C VAL A 760 23.66 -21.97 21.43
N ASN A 761 24.75 -21.27 21.73
CA ASN A 761 25.51 -21.49 22.96
C ASN A 761 24.78 -20.86 24.15
N VAL A 762 24.34 -21.69 25.09
CA VAL A 762 23.67 -21.24 26.31
C VAL A 762 24.71 -21.08 27.43
N PRO A 763 24.81 -19.91 28.10
CA PRO A 763 25.71 -19.72 29.22
C PRO A 763 25.41 -20.68 30.38
N SER A 764 26.45 -21.24 31.01
CA SER A 764 26.35 -22.29 32.03
C SER A 764 25.79 -21.83 33.39
N ASN A 765 25.63 -20.52 33.62
CA ASN A 765 25.38 -19.92 34.93
C ASN A 765 24.06 -19.16 35.04
N GLN A 766 23.12 -19.32 34.11
CA GLN A 766 21.90 -18.48 34.06
C GLN A 766 20.68 -19.27 33.60
N GLY A 767 19.49 -18.87 34.08
CA GLY A 767 18.19 -19.51 33.84
C GLY A 767 17.69 -19.42 32.39
N PHE A 768 18.52 -19.77 31.41
CA PHE A 768 18.17 -19.87 30.00
C PHE A 768 17.71 -21.30 29.66
N GLY A 769 16.73 -21.44 28.77
CA GLY A 769 16.35 -22.74 28.22
C GLY A 769 17.32 -23.20 27.13
N LEU A 770 17.46 -24.52 26.95
CA LEU A 770 18.23 -25.10 25.84
C LEU A 770 17.48 -24.95 24.52
N GLU A 771 18.21 -24.94 23.41
CA GLU A 771 17.61 -24.82 22.08
C GLU A 771 16.75 -26.04 21.69
N SER A 772 15.63 -25.77 21.05
CA SER A 772 14.78 -26.74 20.37
C SER A 772 14.62 -26.33 18.91
N ALA A 773 14.83 -27.22 17.95
CA ALA A 773 14.75 -26.84 16.55
C ALA A 773 14.35 -27.99 15.62
N VAL A 774 13.70 -27.64 14.50
CA VAL A 774 13.46 -28.56 13.38
C VAL A 774 14.00 -27.94 12.11
N TYR A 775 14.96 -28.62 11.49
CA TYR A 775 15.58 -28.20 10.23
C TYR A 775 15.13 -29.11 9.10
N VAL A 776 14.60 -28.51 8.05
CA VAL A 776 14.03 -29.20 6.90
C VAL A 776 14.66 -28.64 5.62
N ASN A 777 15.24 -29.51 4.79
CA ASN A 777 15.78 -29.16 3.47
C ASN A 777 16.59 -27.85 3.44
N SER A 778 17.44 -27.63 4.45
CA SER A 778 18.13 -26.35 4.64
C SER A 778 19.65 -26.53 4.65
N LYS A 779 20.36 -25.49 4.22
CA LYS A 779 21.82 -25.47 4.12
C LYS A 779 22.39 -24.52 5.18
N PHE A 780 23.30 -25.03 6.01
CA PHE A 780 23.95 -24.30 7.10
C PHE A 780 25.47 -24.32 6.89
N LEU A 781 26.05 -23.19 6.48
CA LEU A 781 27.47 -23.14 6.09
C LEU A 781 28.40 -23.25 7.30
N ALA A 782 28.07 -22.58 8.42
CA ALA A 782 28.81 -22.70 9.67
C ALA A 782 28.56 -24.03 10.42
N ASN A 783 27.49 -24.75 10.08
CA ASN A 783 27.13 -26.03 10.71
C ASN A 783 26.83 -27.12 9.66
N PRO A 784 27.80 -27.52 8.81
CA PRO A 784 27.55 -28.38 7.66
C PRO A 784 27.01 -29.77 8.02
N THR A 785 27.27 -30.27 9.24
CA THR A 785 26.73 -31.54 9.72
C THR A 785 25.21 -31.52 9.88
N LEU A 786 24.61 -30.35 10.11
CA LEU A 786 23.17 -30.13 10.21
C LEU A 786 22.50 -29.94 8.84
N SER A 787 23.29 -29.80 7.77
CA SER A 787 22.79 -29.65 6.39
C SER A 787 22.31 -31.00 5.86
N LYS A 788 21.15 -31.42 6.34
CA LYS A 788 20.45 -32.67 5.99
C LYS A 788 18.99 -32.37 5.67
N LEU A 789 18.32 -33.32 5.05
CA LEU A 789 16.94 -33.12 4.63
C LEU A 789 15.96 -32.99 5.81
N LEU A 790 16.21 -33.70 6.92
CA LEU A 790 15.44 -33.54 8.17
C LEU A 790 16.32 -33.77 9.40
N VAL A 791 16.41 -32.78 10.27
CA VAL A 791 17.13 -32.82 11.56
C VAL A 791 16.19 -32.33 12.66
N ASN A 792 16.16 -33.07 13.78
CA ASN A 792 15.60 -32.59 15.04
C ASN A 792 16.73 -32.11 15.94
N VAL A 793 16.57 -30.99 16.64
CA VAL A 793 17.47 -30.57 17.71
C VAL A 793 16.65 -30.54 18.99
N LYS A 794 16.89 -31.49 19.90
CA LYS A 794 16.15 -31.60 21.17
C LYS A 794 17.05 -31.20 22.33
N ALA A 795 16.73 -30.06 22.95
CA ALA A 795 17.53 -29.50 24.05
C ALA A 795 19.03 -29.38 23.69
N GLY A 796 19.31 -28.79 22.52
CA GLY A 796 20.66 -28.60 21.99
C GLY A 796 21.31 -29.84 21.37
N VAL A 797 20.66 -31.02 21.41
CA VAL A 797 21.22 -32.27 20.85
C VAL A 797 20.63 -32.54 19.46
N PRO A 798 21.44 -32.50 18.38
CA PRO A 798 20.96 -32.78 17.04
C PRO A 798 20.84 -34.28 16.76
N THR A 799 19.73 -34.68 16.14
CA THR A 799 19.45 -36.02 15.63
C THR A 799 19.07 -35.91 14.15
N VAL A 800 19.85 -36.56 13.28
CA VAL A 800 19.52 -36.68 11.86
C VAL A 800 18.39 -37.70 11.70
N ILE A 801 17.27 -37.28 11.12
CA ILE A 801 16.12 -38.16 10.85
C ILE A 801 16.14 -38.65 9.39
N ILE A 802 16.49 -37.77 8.45
CA ILE A 802 16.66 -38.11 7.04
C ILE A 802 18.01 -37.57 6.55
N ASN A 803 18.95 -38.49 6.31
CA ASN A 803 20.33 -38.20 5.90
C ASN A 803 20.47 -38.05 4.37
N THR A 804 19.58 -37.25 3.76
CA THR A 804 19.66 -36.88 2.34
C THR A 804 20.25 -35.47 2.23
N THR A 805 21.03 -35.20 1.19
CA THR A 805 21.59 -33.87 0.92
C THR A 805 20.44 -32.87 0.66
N PRO A 806 20.41 -31.72 1.34
CA PRO A 806 19.38 -30.72 1.12
C PRO A 806 19.61 -29.97 -0.20
N ASN A 807 18.50 -29.52 -0.81
CA ASN A 807 18.45 -28.61 -1.95
C ASN A 807 17.42 -27.51 -1.63
N PRO A 808 17.78 -26.48 -0.85
CA PRO A 808 16.83 -25.47 -0.37
C PRO A 808 16.29 -24.61 -1.52
N TYR A 809 14.97 -24.42 -1.59
CA TYR A 809 14.31 -23.42 -2.43
C TYR A 809 12.94 -23.04 -1.86
N PRO A 810 12.47 -21.78 -2.02
CA PRO A 810 11.15 -21.36 -1.55
C PRO A 810 10.04 -22.24 -2.11
N GLN A 811 9.11 -22.65 -1.26
CA GLN A 811 8.00 -23.54 -1.62
C GLN A 811 6.61 -22.95 -1.38
N LEU A 812 6.52 -21.79 -0.70
CA LEU A 812 5.25 -21.13 -0.36
C LEU A 812 4.97 -19.96 -1.31
N LEU A 813 5.87 -18.99 -1.37
CA LEU A 813 5.73 -17.80 -2.22
C LEU A 813 6.31 -18.07 -3.61
N VAL A 814 5.61 -18.91 -4.38
CA VAL A 814 6.02 -19.36 -5.72
C VAL A 814 4.90 -19.24 -6.75
N THR A 815 5.26 -19.26 -8.01
CA THR A 815 4.39 -19.44 -9.18
C THR A 815 4.79 -20.70 -9.92
N TYR A 816 3.80 -21.48 -10.34
CA TYR A 816 3.98 -22.83 -10.91
C TYR A 816 4.27 -22.79 -12.40
#